data_AF-A0A935ZSH2-F1
#
_entry.id   AF-A0A935ZSH2-F1
#
_cell.length_a   1.000
_cell.length_b   1.000
_cell.length_c   1.000
_cell.angle_alpha   90.00
_cell.angle_beta   90.00
_cell.angle_gamma   90.00
#
_symmetry.space_group_name_H-M   'P 1'
#
loop_
_entity.id
_entity.type
_entity.pdbx_description
1 polymer ?
#
loop_
_entity_poly.entity_id
_entity_poly.type
_entity_poly.pdbx_seq_one_letter_code
_entity_poly.pdbx_strand_id
1 'polypeptide(L)'
;MTDFSLRASLTTSLLLLLAACPKGAEGTGSASLGTIGDSSGNDSLTGPDSADTTAGENGICLLHNCESDFDCEGCTEGRNSCYGPDKRCVACNPDTGDGCADGEECTEFGYCVPAGAQCPADVGTQCNDDPDCAPCDPDHQVCSAGACVECRGDMAEACNGAETCVDEVCVPKCPEECSVDADCALCGEGTMAPAMACHNHRCAECSDTHPCPEGESCTPEGRCAAICGLPGMVVGVCDADAHCTGCDGDNDSCNTPINGGHGTCGPSASGCSDLGNGVVVLPEPFDQVTNLCSNDDDCSNISIDYNVGKLLRDLTGLEAIGDAVIQYSMHACASVTVGTGGGSISCGVCVPCKEDDDCTDIDVDDVAGDAFGPLGAIGAALLLDQLFGANDHLIHMFCQPVAGDYGVCVPCPTLLNDCTGGGGGGGGGSCDHDVCTAGGPLTPECGSCAATICNLDDFCCSNSWDDVCVGHVEENCAGGCGGGGGGNCHDQCEAGAAMNASCSACVSSICAADPFCCQTSWDDTCVSEVDTFCDGQCAGTGCSHSECEQGGPLADGCSSCVTDVCDADPFCCNTDWDATCAGEADSICGLCAGGGCAHDECQVGGPLDEACSGCAGAVCGEDSFCCTNQWDSMCVSEAEASASCPC
;
A
#
# COMPACT_ATOMS: atom_id res chain seq x y z
N MET A 1 23.67 -49.79 -26.30
CA MET A 1 23.65 -50.99 -27.16
C MET A 1 22.49 -51.86 -26.73
N THR A 2 21.48 -51.95 -27.61
CA THR A 2 20.54 -53.06 -27.83
C THR A 2 20.15 -53.98 -26.65
N ASP A 3 18.86 -53.88 -26.28
CA ASP A 3 17.84 -54.95 -26.42
C ASP A 3 17.38 -55.84 -25.24
N PHE A 4 16.09 -56.18 -25.34
CA PHE A 4 15.35 -57.35 -24.82
C PHE A 4 14.79 -57.41 -23.36
N SER A 5 13.53 -56.95 -23.25
CA SER A 5 12.30 -57.73 -22.99
C SER A 5 12.31 -58.90 -21.97
N LEU A 6 11.38 -58.84 -20.99
CA LEU A 6 10.67 -60.04 -20.52
C LEU A 6 9.20 -59.77 -20.16
N ARG A 7 8.38 -60.76 -20.52
CA ARG A 7 6.92 -60.83 -20.61
C ARG A 7 6.28 -61.25 -19.28
N ALA A 8 4.99 -60.97 -19.06
CA ALA A 8 3.91 -61.95 -19.26
C ALA A 8 2.55 -61.58 -18.62
N SER A 9 1.53 -61.56 -19.48
CA SER A 9 0.16 -62.13 -19.35
C SER A 9 -0.70 -61.94 -18.11
N LEU A 10 -1.95 -61.50 -18.33
CA LEU A 10 -3.18 -62.32 -18.27
C LEU A 10 -4.33 -61.49 -18.92
N THR A 11 -4.73 -61.74 -20.18
CA THR A 11 -5.74 -62.70 -20.68
C THR A 11 -7.22 -62.35 -20.44
N THR A 12 -7.90 -62.10 -21.56
CA THR A 12 -9.21 -62.65 -21.99
C THR A 12 -10.46 -61.76 -21.91
N SER A 13 -10.68 -61.06 -23.03
CA SER A 13 -11.84 -61.17 -23.96
C SER A 13 -13.19 -61.69 -23.46
N LEU A 14 -14.29 -60.98 -23.82
CA LEU A 14 -15.40 -61.61 -24.55
C LEU A 14 -16.35 -60.62 -25.29
N LEU A 15 -16.47 -60.87 -26.60
CA LEU A 15 -17.59 -60.71 -27.56
C LEU A 15 -18.25 -59.32 -27.76
N LEU A 16 -18.20 -58.65 -28.94
CA LEU A 16 -18.58 -58.97 -30.33
C LEU A 16 -20.06 -59.42 -30.53
N LEU A 17 -20.90 -58.61 -31.20
CA LEU A 17 -21.27 -58.73 -32.64
C LEU A 17 -22.49 -57.86 -33.06
N LEU A 18 -22.27 -57.09 -34.15
CA LEU A 18 -23.10 -56.86 -35.35
C LEU A 18 -24.37 -55.98 -35.37
N ALA A 19 -24.19 -54.85 -36.07
CA ALA A 19 -24.78 -54.48 -37.38
C ALA A 19 -26.22 -53.96 -37.53
N ALA A 20 -26.27 -52.78 -38.20
CA ALA A 20 -27.24 -52.24 -39.16
C ALA A 20 -28.34 -51.25 -38.66
N CYS A 21 -28.17 -49.99 -39.13
CA CYS A 21 -29.09 -48.86 -39.41
C CYS A 21 -30.61 -49.14 -39.58
N PRO A 22 -31.55 -48.14 -39.50
CA PRO A 22 -31.33 -46.68 -39.67
C PRO A 22 -32.23 -45.69 -38.84
N LYS A 23 -31.97 -44.38 -39.04
CA LYS A 23 -32.84 -43.17 -38.98
C LYS A 23 -33.23 -42.55 -37.62
N GLY A 24 -32.90 -41.25 -37.49
CA GLY A 24 -33.86 -40.24 -37.01
C GLY A 24 -33.36 -39.21 -35.99
N ALA A 25 -33.08 -38.00 -36.51
CA ALA A 25 -33.33 -36.67 -35.93
C ALA A 25 -32.61 -36.17 -34.66
N GLU A 26 -31.84 -35.08 -34.88
CA GLU A 26 -31.83 -33.78 -34.15
C GLU A 26 -31.51 -33.79 -32.63
N GLY A 27 -30.56 -33.04 -32.09
CA GLY A 27 -29.66 -31.99 -32.61
C GLY A 27 -28.61 -31.64 -31.55
N THR A 28 -27.46 -31.13 -31.99
CA THR A 28 -26.32 -30.69 -31.15
C THR A 28 -25.62 -29.50 -31.77
N GLY A 29 -25.00 -28.68 -30.93
CA GLY A 29 -23.93 -27.72 -31.29
C GLY A 29 -24.36 -26.29 -30.96
N SER A 30 -23.94 -25.67 -29.85
CA SER A 30 -22.56 -25.40 -29.40
C SER A 30 -21.68 -24.86 -30.53
N ALA A 31 -21.55 -23.53 -30.54
CA ALA A 31 -20.62 -22.79 -31.36
C ALA A 31 -19.22 -22.80 -30.72
N SER A 32 -18.21 -23.00 -31.55
CA SER A 32 -16.80 -22.75 -31.26
C SER A 32 -16.19 -21.99 -32.43
N LEU A 33 -15.47 -20.94 -32.08
CA LEU A 33 -14.34 -20.24 -32.73
C LEU A 33 -14.27 -20.13 -34.27
N GLY A 34 -13.97 -18.89 -34.72
CA GLY A 34 -13.07 -18.68 -35.86
C GLY A 34 -13.31 -17.44 -36.72
N THR A 35 -12.66 -16.33 -36.36
CA THR A 35 -11.86 -15.42 -37.21
C THR A 35 -12.27 -15.01 -38.65
N ILE A 36 -12.30 -13.67 -38.82
CA ILE A 36 -11.78 -12.79 -39.90
C ILE A 36 -12.36 -12.93 -41.32
N GLY A 37 -12.89 -11.81 -41.86
CA GLY A 37 -13.05 -11.62 -43.31
C GLY A 37 -13.96 -10.47 -43.71
N ASP A 38 -13.37 -9.32 -44.01
CA ASP A 38 -13.97 -8.15 -44.67
C ASP A 38 -14.32 -8.47 -46.14
N SER A 39 -15.53 -8.08 -46.61
CA SER A 39 -15.83 -7.65 -47.99
C SER A 39 -17.32 -7.37 -48.20
N SER A 40 -17.64 -6.09 -48.39
CA SER A 40 -18.43 -5.52 -49.50
C SER A 40 -19.57 -6.36 -50.10
N GLY A 41 -20.82 -5.93 -49.89
CA GLY A 41 -22.00 -6.44 -50.59
C GLY A 41 -23.11 -5.40 -50.67
N ASN A 42 -23.07 -4.58 -51.72
CA ASN A 42 -24.18 -3.77 -52.22
C ASN A 42 -25.38 -4.67 -52.53
N ASP A 43 -26.54 -4.43 -51.93
CA ASP A 43 -27.80 -4.81 -52.57
C ASP A 43 -28.88 -3.76 -52.31
N SER A 44 -29.31 -3.20 -53.43
CA SER A 44 -30.31 -2.15 -53.58
C SER A 44 -31.65 -2.83 -53.81
N LEU A 45 -32.63 -2.63 -52.94
CA LEU A 45 -34.03 -3.00 -53.23
C LEU A 45 -34.98 -1.84 -52.93
N THR A 46 -35.57 -1.40 -54.04
CA THR A 46 -36.59 -0.39 -54.28
C THR A 46 -37.90 -0.62 -53.50
N GLY A 47 -38.55 0.49 -53.12
CA GLY A 47 -39.78 0.59 -52.31
C GLY A 47 -41.09 0.04 -52.90
N PRO A 48 -42.24 0.39 -52.29
CA PRO A 48 -43.01 1.49 -52.90
C PRO A 48 -43.68 2.47 -51.92
N ASP A 49 -44.12 3.59 -52.50
CA ASP A 49 -44.62 4.84 -51.93
C ASP A 49 -45.95 4.77 -51.14
N SER A 50 -46.06 5.55 -50.05
CA SER A 50 -46.96 6.72 -49.92
C SER A 50 -47.26 7.12 -48.45
N ALA A 51 -46.80 8.33 -48.08
CA ALA A 51 -47.35 9.35 -47.16
C ALA A 51 -47.92 8.96 -45.77
N ASP A 52 -47.26 9.37 -44.67
CA ASP A 52 -47.52 10.65 -43.96
C ASP A 52 -46.69 10.74 -42.63
N THR A 53 -46.06 11.90 -42.43
CA THR A 53 -45.37 12.47 -41.23
C THR A 53 -44.77 11.58 -40.14
N THR A 54 -43.44 11.61 -39.97
CA THR A 54 -42.73 11.93 -38.70
C THR A 54 -41.21 12.04 -38.95
N ALA A 55 -40.57 12.99 -38.27
CA ALA A 55 -39.17 13.36 -38.36
C ALA A 55 -38.21 12.19 -38.05
N GLY A 56 -37.08 12.12 -38.75
CA GLY A 56 -36.01 11.15 -38.50
C GLY A 56 -35.18 11.56 -37.28
N GLU A 57 -35.13 10.70 -36.27
CA GLU A 57 -34.50 10.91 -34.96
C GLU A 57 -33.03 10.46 -34.86
N ASN A 58 -32.16 10.66 -35.85
CA ASN A 58 -30.74 10.25 -35.69
C ASN A 58 -29.67 11.23 -36.19
N GLY A 59 -30.03 12.47 -36.54
CA GLY A 59 -29.01 13.50 -36.81
C GLY A 59 -28.63 14.20 -35.51
N ILE A 60 -27.36 14.14 -35.11
CA ILE A 60 -26.86 15.00 -34.02
C ILE A 60 -26.62 16.41 -34.58
N CYS A 61 -26.72 17.45 -33.76
CA CYS A 61 -26.29 18.80 -34.12
C CYS A 61 -25.21 19.26 -33.16
N LEU A 62 -23.94 19.12 -33.57
CA LEU A 62 -22.78 19.68 -32.88
C LEU A 62 -22.42 21.01 -33.54
N LEU A 63 -23.29 22.00 -33.34
CA LEU A 63 -23.24 23.29 -34.05
C LEU A 63 -21.84 23.95 -34.04
N HIS A 64 -21.10 23.85 -32.93
CA HIS A 64 -19.78 24.49 -32.73
C HIS A 64 -18.63 23.52 -32.46
N ASN A 65 -18.80 22.22 -32.75
CA ASN A 65 -17.71 21.24 -32.58
C ASN A 65 -17.89 20.02 -33.50
N CYS A 66 -18.27 20.25 -34.74
CA CYS A 66 -18.40 19.19 -35.71
C CYS A 66 -17.01 18.68 -36.14
N GLU A 67 -16.89 17.38 -36.39
CA GLU A 67 -15.72 16.78 -37.03
C GLU A 67 -16.02 16.33 -38.47
N SER A 68 -17.30 16.13 -38.76
CA SER A 68 -17.80 15.71 -40.06
C SER A 68 -19.21 16.23 -40.31
N ASP A 69 -19.66 16.20 -41.56
CA ASP A 69 -21.03 16.58 -41.94
C ASP A 69 -22.10 15.76 -41.20
N PHE A 70 -21.76 14.54 -40.77
CA PHE A 70 -22.63 13.69 -39.96
C PHE A 70 -23.02 14.36 -38.63
N ASP A 71 -22.11 15.13 -38.05
CA ASP A 71 -22.33 15.84 -36.78
C ASP A 71 -23.26 17.05 -36.93
N CYS A 72 -23.62 17.39 -38.16
CA CYS A 72 -24.44 18.54 -38.53
C CYS A 72 -25.82 18.15 -39.08
N GLU A 73 -26.10 16.85 -39.27
CA GLU A 73 -27.34 16.36 -39.90
C GLU A 73 -28.61 16.78 -39.14
N GLY A 74 -28.50 17.00 -37.83
CA GLY A 74 -29.61 17.45 -36.97
C GLY A 74 -29.78 18.97 -36.89
N CYS A 75 -28.90 19.76 -37.51
CA CYS A 75 -28.91 21.21 -37.34
C CYS A 75 -30.02 21.88 -38.17
N THR A 76 -30.64 22.92 -37.59
CA THR A 76 -31.67 23.71 -38.26
C THR A 76 -31.08 24.67 -39.29
N GLU A 77 -31.93 25.26 -40.14
CA GLU A 77 -31.55 26.31 -41.10
C GLU A 77 -30.56 25.85 -42.18
N GLY A 78 -30.50 24.53 -42.43
CA GLY A 78 -29.69 23.95 -43.49
C GLY A 78 -28.19 23.86 -43.17
N ARG A 79 -27.81 24.05 -41.90
CA ARG A 79 -26.43 23.96 -41.40
C ARG A 79 -25.95 22.50 -41.33
N ASN A 80 -25.96 21.79 -42.45
CA ASN A 80 -25.74 20.35 -42.50
C ASN A 80 -24.30 19.98 -42.90
N SER A 81 -23.40 20.96 -42.97
CA SER A 81 -22.02 20.75 -43.42
C SER A 81 -21.04 21.25 -42.39
N CYS A 82 -20.01 20.46 -42.09
CA CYS A 82 -18.99 20.83 -41.12
C CYS A 82 -17.88 21.65 -41.77
N TYR A 83 -17.73 22.90 -41.33
CA TYR A 83 -16.62 23.75 -41.73
C TYR A 83 -15.40 23.47 -40.85
N GLY A 84 -14.50 22.64 -41.37
CA GLY A 84 -13.33 22.13 -40.66
C GLY A 84 -12.41 23.18 -40.01
N PRO A 85 -12.18 24.38 -40.58
CA PRO A 85 -11.31 25.40 -39.95
C PRO A 85 -11.83 25.89 -38.59
N ASP A 86 -13.15 26.07 -38.46
CA ASP A 86 -13.78 26.56 -37.23
C ASP A 86 -14.53 25.46 -36.45
N LYS A 87 -14.51 24.22 -36.97
CA LYS A 87 -15.31 23.08 -36.47
C LYS A 87 -16.80 23.43 -36.24
N ARG A 88 -17.37 24.26 -37.12
CA ARG A 88 -18.74 24.77 -37.02
C ARG A 88 -19.62 24.22 -38.13
N CYS A 89 -20.87 23.89 -37.82
CA CYS A 89 -21.86 23.52 -38.84
C CYS A 89 -22.34 24.77 -39.60
N VAL A 90 -22.17 24.78 -40.92
CA VAL A 90 -22.48 25.89 -41.83
C VAL A 90 -23.49 25.49 -42.90
N ALA A 91 -24.24 26.45 -43.42
CA ALA A 91 -25.18 26.26 -44.53
C ALA A 91 -24.50 26.41 -45.90
N CYS A 92 -23.38 27.11 -45.95
CA CYS A 92 -22.59 27.32 -47.16
C CYS A 92 -21.10 27.41 -46.82
N ASN A 93 -20.24 27.16 -47.81
CA ASN A 93 -18.79 27.24 -47.65
C ASN A 93 -18.34 28.71 -47.63
N PRO A 94 -17.79 29.22 -46.50
CA PRO A 94 -17.36 30.62 -46.39
C PRO A 94 -16.23 31.01 -47.36
N ASP A 95 -15.37 30.07 -47.75
CA ASP A 95 -14.20 30.33 -48.60
C ASP A 95 -14.57 30.40 -50.08
N THR A 96 -15.52 29.56 -50.51
CA THR A 96 -15.89 29.45 -51.93
C THR A 96 -17.21 30.15 -52.27
N GLY A 97 -18.04 30.44 -51.27
CA GLY A 97 -19.38 30.98 -51.43
C GLY A 97 -20.41 29.96 -51.95
N ASP A 98 -20.03 28.69 -52.10
CA ASP A 98 -20.89 27.64 -52.61
C ASP A 98 -21.82 27.10 -51.51
N GLY A 99 -23.09 26.85 -51.84
CA GLY A 99 -24.05 26.19 -50.94
C GLY A 99 -25.41 26.88 -50.83
N CYS A 100 -25.49 28.18 -51.15
CA CYS A 100 -26.73 28.96 -51.07
C CYS A 100 -27.60 28.86 -52.33
N ALA A 101 -28.90 29.17 -52.18
CA ALA A 101 -29.85 29.15 -53.28
C ALA A 101 -29.69 30.38 -54.22
N ASP A 102 -30.28 30.30 -55.42
CA ASP A 102 -30.26 31.41 -56.38
C ASP A 102 -30.88 32.68 -55.78
N GLY A 103 -30.08 33.74 -55.66
CA GLY A 103 -30.48 35.04 -55.08
C GLY A 103 -29.97 35.28 -53.65
N GLU A 104 -29.23 34.33 -53.10
CA GLU A 104 -28.56 34.42 -51.80
C GLU A 104 -27.04 34.50 -51.98
N GLU A 105 -26.37 35.08 -51.00
CA GLU A 105 -24.91 35.13 -50.88
C GLU A 105 -24.51 34.46 -49.56
N CYS A 106 -23.39 33.72 -49.60
CA CYS A 106 -22.81 33.13 -48.41
C CYS A 106 -22.08 34.22 -47.61
N THR A 107 -22.40 34.36 -46.33
CA THR A 107 -21.65 35.21 -45.41
C THR A 107 -20.28 34.61 -45.09
N GLU A 108 -19.37 35.41 -44.57
CA GLU A 108 -18.06 34.92 -44.08
C GLU A 108 -18.18 33.94 -42.90
N PHE A 109 -19.38 33.82 -42.31
CA PHE A 109 -19.68 32.92 -41.21
C PHE A 109 -20.34 31.61 -41.67
N GLY A 110 -20.67 31.48 -42.95
CA GLY A 110 -21.26 30.26 -43.53
C GLY A 110 -22.79 30.22 -43.48
N TYR A 111 -23.46 31.37 -43.43
CA TYR A 111 -24.91 31.52 -43.53
C TYR A 111 -25.34 32.00 -44.91
N CYS A 112 -26.47 31.52 -45.41
CA CYS A 112 -27.07 32.00 -46.63
C CYS A 112 -28.01 33.17 -46.35
N VAL A 113 -27.71 34.34 -46.92
CA VAL A 113 -28.50 35.57 -46.74
C VAL A 113 -28.89 36.15 -48.09
N PRO A 114 -29.97 36.95 -48.19
CA PRO A 114 -30.29 37.65 -49.44
C PRO A 114 -29.12 38.51 -49.94
N ALA A 115 -28.87 38.51 -51.24
CA ALA A 115 -27.74 39.24 -51.82
C ALA A 115 -27.72 40.72 -51.40
N GLY A 116 -26.59 41.17 -50.83
CA GLY A 116 -26.43 42.53 -50.30
C GLY A 116 -27.04 42.82 -48.92
N ALA A 117 -27.49 41.80 -48.18
CA ALA A 117 -27.88 41.96 -46.78
C ALA A 117 -26.70 42.40 -45.90
N GLN A 118 -26.97 43.20 -44.87
CA GLN A 118 -25.95 43.77 -43.98
C GLN A 118 -26.41 43.61 -42.53
N CYS A 119 -25.47 43.32 -41.63
CA CYS A 119 -25.77 43.18 -40.21
C CYS A 119 -26.33 44.50 -39.66
N PRO A 120 -27.48 44.50 -38.96
CA PRO A 120 -28.08 45.71 -38.41
C PRO A 120 -27.15 46.53 -37.50
N ALA A 121 -26.23 45.88 -36.78
CA ALA A 121 -25.22 46.52 -35.93
C ALA A 121 -24.24 47.42 -36.72
N ASP A 122 -23.90 47.05 -37.96
CA ASP A 122 -22.90 47.75 -38.77
C ASP A 122 -23.45 49.01 -39.46
N VAL A 123 -24.76 49.03 -39.72
CA VAL A 123 -25.42 50.10 -40.48
C VAL A 123 -26.38 50.95 -39.63
N GLY A 124 -26.47 50.66 -38.33
CA GLY A 124 -27.29 51.41 -37.37
C GLY A 124 -28.79 51.24 -37.60
N THR A 125 -29.22 50.11 -38.15
CA THR A 125 -30.63 49.74 -38.33
C THR A 125 -31.07 48.79 -37.21
N GLN A 126 -32.38 48.72 -36.95
CA GLN A 126 -32.96 47.78 -35.97
C GLN A 126 -33.39 46.49 -36.66
N CYS A 127 -33.18 45.35 -36.01
CA CYS A 127 -33.78 44.08 -36.44
C CYS A 127 -35.26 44.04 -36.06
N ASN A 128 -36.09 43.31 -36.82
CA ASN A 128 -37.51 43.09 -36.52
C ASN A 128 -37.77 41.62 -36.12
N ASP A 129 -37.02 40.70 -36.70
CA ASP A 129 -37.01 39.27 -36.41
C ASP A 129 -35.61 38.66 -36.59
N ASP A 130 -35.42 37.41 -36.18
CA ASP A 130 -34.11 36.73 -36.18
C ASP A 130 -33.46 36.64 -37.58
N PRO A 131 -34.21 36.44 -38.69
CA PRO A 131 -33.64 36.50 -40.04
C PRO A 131 -32.97 37.83 -40.41
N ASP A 132 -33.37 38.96 -39.83
CA ASP A 132 -32.69 40.25 -40.03
C ASP A 132 -31.26 40.23 -39.47
N CYS A 133 -30.95 39.31 -38.55
CA CYS A 133 -29.67 39.14 -37.90
C CYS A 133 -28.78 38.07 -38.55
N ALA A 134 -29.30 37.28 -39.49
CA ALA A 134 -28.53 36.29 -40.26
C ALA A 134 -27.22 36.81 -40.90
N PRO A 135 -27.12 38.08 -41.36
CA PRO A 135 -25.87 38.64 -41.89
C PRO A 135 -24.81 38.99 -40.84
N CYS A 136 -25.14 38.94 -39.55
CA CYS A 136 -24.21 39.22 -38.47
C CYS A 136 -23.31 38.02 -38.18
N ASP A 137 -22.38 38.18 -37.25
CA ASP A 137 -21.57 37.06 -36.76
C ASP A 137 -22.43 36.01 -36.02
N PRO A 138 -21.91 34.80 -35.78
CA PRO A 138 -22.65 33.71 -35.14
C PRO A 138 -23.20 34.04 -33.75
N ASP A 139 -22.57 34.97 -33.04
CA ASP A 139 -22.95 35.41 -31.70
C ASP A 139 -24.02 36.53 -31.77
N HIS A 140 -24.50 36.91 -32.96
CA HIS A 140 -25.51 37.96 -33.11
C HIS A 140 -26.60 37.55 -34.10
N GLN A 141 -27.14 36.33 -33.96
CA GLN A 141 -28.16 35.79 -34.86
C GLN A 141 -29.59 35.97 -34.35
N VAL A 142 -29.80 36.39 -33.10
CA VAL A 142 -31.13 36.53 -32.49
C VAL A 142 -31.52 38.00 -32.38
N CYS A 143 -32.73 38.36 -32.79
CA CYS A 143 -33.21 39.74 -32.67
C CYS A 143 -33.88 39.98 -31.32
N SER A 144 -33.30 40.77 -30.42
CA SER A 144 -33.92 41.18 -29.15
C SER A 144 -34.00 42.70 -29.03
N ALA A 145 -35.20 43.22 -28.72
CA ALA A 145 -35.44 44.66 -28.52
C ALA A 145 -34.90 45.59 -29.65
N GLY A 146 -34.78 45.08 -30.88
CA GLY A 146 -34.28 45.81 -32.03
C GLY A 146 -32.75 45.79 -32.20
N ALA A 147 -32.04 44.98 -31.42
CA ALA A 147 -30.62 44.67 -31.57
C ALA A 147 -30.44 43.17 -31.85
N CYS A 148 -29.45 42.83 -32.66
CA CYS A 148 -29.01 41.45 -32.80
C CYS A 148 -28.13 41.10 -31.59
N VAL A 149 -28.40 39.95 -30.96
CA VAL A 149 -27.79 39.46 -29.72
C VAL A 149 -27.54 37.94 -29.81
N GLU A 150 -26.80 37.37 -28.87
CA GLU A 150 -26.46 35.95 -28.84
C GLU A 150 -27.70 35.08 -28.59
N CYS A 151 -28.55 35.53 -27.66
CA CYS A 151 -29.71 34.77 -27.24
C CYS A 151 -30.80 35.68 -26.66
N ARG A 152 -32.02 35.16 -26.50
CA ARG A 152 -33.12 35.92 -25.88
C ARG A 152 -34.00 35.01 -25.03
N GLY A 153 -34.17 35.38 -23.76
CA GLY A 153 -35.14 34.73 -22.87
C GLY A 153 -34.85 33.24 -22.69
N ASP A 154 -35.85 32.39 -22.92
CA ASP A 154 -35.77 30.94 -22.84
C ASP A 154 -35.29 30.25 -24.14
N MET A 155 -34.91 31.02 -25.17
CA MET A 155 -34.37 30.49 -26.43
C MET A 155 -32.90 30.05 -26.26
N ALA A 156 -32.66 29.09 -25.38
CA ALA A 156 -31.34 28.47 -25.19
C ALA A 156 -30.91 27.63 -26.40
N GLU A 157 -31.79 27.39 -27.38
CA GLU A 157 -31.44 26.74 -28.64
C GLU A 157 -30.53 27.58 -29.54
N ALA A 158 -30.45 28.89 -29.29
CA ALA A 158 -29.47 29.77 -29.93
C ALA A 158 -28.06 29.62 -29.35
N CYS A 159 -27.97 29.17 -28.09
CA CYS A 159 -26.70 28.84 -27.45
C CYS A 159 -26.33 27.38 -27.69
N ASN A 160 -25.06 27.03 -27.47
CA ASN A 160 -24.68 25.63 -27.47
C ASN A 160 -25.41 24.88 -26.33
N GLY A 161 -25.60 23.56 -26.46
CA GLY A 161 -26.24 22.74 -25.42
C GLY A 161 -25.55 22.79 -24.05
N ALA A 162 -24.28 23.22 -24.01
CA ALA A 162 -23.49 23.44 -22.79
C ALA A 162 -23.62 24.87 -22.20
N GLU A 163 -24.38 25.76 -22.82
CA GLU A 163 -24.51 27.18 -22.48
C GLU A 163 -25.96 27.55 -22.15
N THR A 164 -26.14 28.63 -21.41
CA THR A 164 -27.44 29.18 -21.06
C THR A 164 -27.47 30.67 -21.36
N CYS A 165 -28.66 31.20 -21.63
CA CYS A 165 -28.82 32.60 -21.97
C CYS A 165 -28.95 33.45 -20.71
N VAL A 166 -27.97 34.31 -20.43
CA VAL A 166 -28.02 35.29 -19.33
C VAL A 166 -27.77 36.67 -19.90
N ASP A 167 -28.74 37.57 -19.69
CA ASP A 167 -28.67 38.97 -20.15
C ASP A 167 -28.31 39.13 -21.65
N GLU A 168 -28.93 38.28 -22.48
CA GLU A 168 -28.77 38.27 -23.96
C GLU A 168 -27.40 37.77 -24.46
N VAL A 169 -26.62 37.12 -23.57
CA VAL A 169 -25.31 36.50 -23.83
C VAL A 169 -25.36 35.00 -23.49
N CYS A 170 -24.79 34.16 -24.35
CA CYS A 170 -24.58 32.74 -24.09
C CYS A 170 -23.40 32.57 -23.13
N VAL A 171 -23.69 32.13 -21.91
CA VAL A 171 -22.67 31.85 -20.89
C VAL A 171 -22.61 30.35 -20.64
N PRO A 172 -21.42 29.77 -20.35
CA PRO A 172 -21.32 28.38 -19.96
C PRO A 172 -22.29 28.05 -18.82
N LYS A 173 -23.05 26.95 -18.93
CA LYS A 173 -23.89 26.44 -17.83
C LYS A 173 -23.04 26.09 -16.61
N CYS A 174 -21.79 25.70 -16.86
CA CYS A 174 -20.84 25.39 -15.82
C CYS A 174 -19.67 26.37 -15.87
N PRO A 175 -19.47 27.19 -14.83
CA PRO A 175 -18.37 28.15 -14.82
C PRO A 175 -17.02 27.42 -14.66
N GLU A 176 -15.94 28.02 -15.17
CA GLU A 176 -14.58 27.48 -15.02
C GLU A 176 -14.13 27.46 -13.55
N GLU A 177 -14.61 28.41 -12.75
CA GLU A 177 -14.35 28.51 -11.31
C GLU A 177 -15.64 28.74 -10.52
N CYS A 178 -15.67 28.26 -9.29
CA CYS A 178 -16.77 28.48 -8.35
C CYS A 178 -16.27 28.96 -6.99
N SER A 179 -17.13 29.63 -6.23
CA SER A 179 -16.89 30.00 -4.84
C SER A 179 -17.90 29.37 -3.88
N VAL A 180 -19.10 29.06 -4.38
CA VAL A 180 -20.17 28.39 -3.62
C VAL A 180 -20.90 27.38 -4.51
N ASP A 181 -21.53 26.36 -3.92
CA ASP A 181 -22.29 25.34 -4.66
C ASP A 181 -23.34 25.94 -5.61
N ALA A 182 -23.93 27.08 -5.24
CA ALA A 182 -24.92 27.76 -6.07
C ALA A 182 -24.39 28.22 -7.44
N ASP A 183 -23.07 28.45 -7.56
CA ASP A 183 -22.43 28.79 -8.83
C ASP A 183 -22.46 27.59 -9.80
N CYS A 184 -22.54 26.37 -9.26
CA CYS A 184 -22.56 25.12 -9.99
C CYS A 184 -23.97 24.57 -10.25
N ALA A 185 -25.03 25.32 -9.90
CA ALA A 185 -26.40 24.82 -9.91
C ALA A 185 -26.89 24.32 -11.29
N LEU A 186 -26.30 24.81 -12.38
CA LEU A 186 -26.64 24.44 -13.75
C LEU A 186 -25.64 23.42 -14.37
N CYS A 187 -24.61 23.03 -13.61
CA CYS A 187 -23.61 22.06 -14.04
C CYS A 187 -24.17 20.64 -14.00
N GLY A 188 -24.27 20.01 -15.18
CA GLY A 188 -24.65 18.62 -15.30
C GLY A 188 -26.15 18.34 -15.09
N GLU A 189 -27.01 19.36 -15.20
CA GLU A 189 -28.47 19.15 -15.25
C GLU A 189 -28.84 18.12 -16.34
N GLY A 190 -29.54 17.06 -15.95
CA GLY A 190 -29.97 15.99 -16.87
C GLY A 190 -28.92 14.90 -17.15
N THR A 191 -27.76 14.93 -16.47
CA THR A 191 -26.72 13.90 -16.57
C THR A 191 -26.76 12.93 -15.38
N MET A 192 -26.12 11.76 -15.51
CA MET A 192 -26.07 10.77 -14.42
C MET A 192 -25.11 11.15 -13.27
N ALA A 193 -24.30 12.20 -13.45
CA ALA A 193 -23.33 12.68 -12.48
C ALA A 193 -23.33 14.23 -12.47
N PRO A 194 -24.36 14.87 -11.89
CA PRO A 194 -24.51 16.32 -11.91
C PRO A 194 -23.46 16.99 -11.00
N ALA A 195 -22.65 17.88 -11.55
CA ALA A 195 -21.55 18.54 -10.86
C ALA A 195 -22.02 19.81 -10.12
N MET A 196 -23.01 19.68 -9.23
CA MET A 196 -23.73 20.81 -8.60
C MET A 196 -23.05 21.38 -7.35
N ALA A 197 -21.86 20.92 -7.00
CA ALA A 197 -21.15 21.29 -5.80
C ALA A 197 -19.86 22.05 -6.13
N CYS A 198 -19.47 23.01 -5.31
CA CYS A 198 -18.19 23.70 -5.46
C CYS A 198 -17.12 23.03 -4.61
N HIS A 199 -16.17 22.36 -5.27
CA HIS A 199 -15.08 21.63 -4.62
C HIS A 199 -13.74 22.12 -5.17
N ASN A 200 -12.87 22.64 -4.29
CA ASN A 200 -11.57 23.20 -4.68
C ASN A 200 -11.66 24.20 -5.85
N HIS A 201 -12.61 25.13 -5.76
CA HIS A 201 -12.90 26.15 -6.77
C HIS A 201 -13.37 25.61 -8.14
N ARG A 202 -13.79 24.34 -8.21
CA ARG A 202 -14.30 23.73 -9.43
C ARG A 202 -15.62 23.03 -9.16
N CYS A 203 -16.51 23.06 -10.14
CA CYS A 203 -17.77 22.36 -10.02
C CYS A 203 -17.57 20.84 -10.07
N ALA A 204 -18.11 20.14 -9.09
CA ALA A 204 -17.91 18.72 -8.83
C ALA A 204 -19.21 18.07 -8.30
N GLU A 205 -19.23 16.75 -8.18
CA GLU A 205 -20.43 16.00 -7.76
C GLU A 205 -20.74 16.21 -6.27
N CYS A 206 -19.73 16.54 -5.47
CA CYS A 206 -19.85 16.73 -4.03
C CYS A 206 -18.88 17.79 -3.51
N SER A 207 -19.20 18.30 -2.34
CA SER A 207 -18.39 19.23 -1.53
C SER A 207 -18.73 19.04 -0.05
N ASP A 208 -18.05 19.77 0.84
CA ASP A 208 -18.38 19.77 2.27
C ASP A 208 -19.83 20.19 2.57
N THR A 209 -20.42 21.01 1.69
CA THR A 209 -21.80 21.50 1.81
C THR A 209 -22.80 20.75 0.93
N HIS A 210 -22.31 19.90 0.02
CA HIS A 210 -23.11 19.05 -0.85
C HIS A 210 -22.64 17.57 -0.76
N PRO A 211 -23.17 16.79 0.19
CA PRO A 211 -22.72 15.42 0.41
C PRO A 211 -23.20 14.47 -0.69
N CYS A 212 -22.43 13.40 -0.88
CA CYS A 212 -22.80 12.31 -1.79
C CYS A 212 -24.07 11.57 -1.35
N PRO A 213 -24.72 10.84 -2.29
CA PRO A 213 -25.77 9.88 -1.98
C PRO A 213 -25.38 8.86 -0.90
N GLU A 214 -26.39 8.23 -0.28
CA GLU A 214 -26.18 7.23 0.77
C GLU A 214 -25.34 6.04 0.25
N GLY A 215 -24.21 5.77 0.91
CA GLY A 215 -23.27 4.70 0.53
C GLY A 215 -22.06 5.17 -0.28
N GLU A 216 -21.96 6.48 -0.56
CA GLU A 216 -20.84 7.09 -1.28
C GLU A 216 -20.12 8.15 -0.43
N SER A 217 -18.84 8.38 -0.69
CA SER A 217 -18.05 9.46 -0.10
C SER A 217 -17.46 10.35 -1.20
N CYS A 218 -17.21 11.60 -0.82
CA CYS A 218 -16.61 12.58 -1.71
C CYS A 218 -15.11 12.33 -1.81
N THR A 219 -14.61 12.06 -3.02
CA THR A 219 -13.16 11.91 -3.26
C THR A 219 -12.46 13.27 -3.20
N PRO A 220 -11.12 13.31 -3.06
CA PRO A 220 -10.36 14.57 -3.13
C PRO A 220 -10.58 15.36 -4.43
N GLU A 221 -10.96 14.69 -5.51
CA GLU A 221 -11.31 15.29 -6.81
C GLU A 221 -12.76 15.78 -6.89
N GLY A 222 -13.56 15.60 -5.83
CA GLY A 222 -14.96 16.04 -5.76
C GLY A 222 -15.94 15.10 -6.48
N ARG A 223 -15.60 13.82 -6.65
CA ARG A 223 -16.51 12.80 -7.20
C ARG A 223 -17.17 12.01 -6.09
N CYS A 224 -18.39 11.54 -6.33
CA CYS A 224 -19.00 10.57 -5.44
C CYS A 224 -18.56 9.16 -5.84
N ALA A 225 -17.87 8.50 -4.92
CA ALA A 225 -17.42 7.13 -5.09
C ALA A 225 -18.04 6.26 -4.00
N ALA A 226 -18.40 5.02 -4.35
CA ALA A 226 -18.90 4.06 -3.38
C ALA A 226 -17.87 3.87 -2.26
N ILE A 227 -18.36 3.84 -1.02
CA ILE A 227 -17.49 3.64 0.13
C ILE A 227 -17.04 2.18 0.12
N CYS A 228 -15.77 1.97 -0.22
CA CYS A 228 -15.07 0.71 -0.02
C CYS A 228 -14.36 0.75 1.33
N GLY A 229 -14.97 0.17 2.36
CA GLY A 229 -14.46 0.13 3.73
C GLY A 229 -15.19 1.06 4.73
N LEU A 230 -14.54 1.33 5.86
CA LEU A 230 -15.01 2.19 6.94
C LEU A 230 -14.73 3.65 6.59
N PRO A 231 -15.69 4.57 6.79
CA PRO A 231 -15.48 5.99 6.54
C PRO A 231 -14.34 6.55 7.40
N GLY A 232 -13.41 7.29 6.77
CA GLY A 232 -12.28 7.93 7.46
C GLY A 232 -11.10 7.00 7.76
N MET A 233 -11.13 5.77 7.27
CA MET A 233 -10.00 4.82 7.31
C MET A 233 -9.42 4.65 5.90
N VAL A 234 -8.28 3.95 5.80
CA VAL A 234 -7.72 3.53 4.51
C VAL A 234 -8.76 2.71 3.73
N VAL A 235 -8.83 2.90 2.41
CA VAL A 235 -9.78 2.22 1.53
C VAL A 235 -9.68 0.70 1.71
N GLY A 236 -10.83 0.03 1.80
CA GLY A 236 -10.94 -1.41 1.99
C GLY A 236 -10.91 -1.88 3.45
N VAL A 237 -10.62 -1.01 4.42
CA VAL A 237 -10.67 -1.39 5.85
C VAL A 237 -12.11 -1.63 6.29
N CYS A 238 -12.44 -2.75 6.94
CA CYS A 238 -13.83 -3.14 7.23
C CYS A 238 -14.00 -3.79 8.61
N ASP A 239 -15.24 -3.80 9.12
CA ASP A 239 -15.60 -4.59 10.34
C ASP A 239 -16.68 -5.63 10.03
N ALA A 240 -17.32 -5.51 8.86
CA ALA A 240 -18.38 -6.37 8.39
C ALA A 240 -18.44 -6.29 6.86
N ASP A 241 -18.96 -7.34 6.23
CA ASP A 241 -19.14 -7.43 4.77
C ASP A 241 -19.95 -6.24 4.20
N ALA A 242 -20.86 -5.68 5.02
CA ALA A 242 -21.64 -4.50 4.64
C ALA A 242 -20.77 -3.26 4.34
N HIS A 243 -19.53 -3.20 4.83
CA HIS A 243 -18.59 -2.11 4.53
C HIS A 243 -17.86 -2.35 3.20
N CYS A 244 -17.93 -3.55 2.63
CA CYS A 244 -17.22 -3.93 1.42
C CYS A 244 -18.10 -3.89 0.15
N THR A 245 -19.39 -3.58 0.30
CA THR A 245 -20.33 -3.55 -0.84
C THR A 245 -20.01 -2.48 -1.89
N GLY A 246 -19.21 -1.47 -1.54
CA GLY A 246 -18.76 -0.42 -2.44
C GLY A 246 -17.39 -0.67 -3.08
N CYS A 247 -16.76 -1.81 -2.82
CA CYS A 247 -15.46 -2.15 -3.40
C CYS A 247 -15.59 -2.70 -4.82
N ASP A 248 -14.63 -2.36 -5.68
CA ASP A 248 -14.60 -2.85 -7.06
C ASP A 248 -14.35 -4.36 -7.14
N GLY A 249 -14.92 -4.99 -8.15
CA GLY A 249 -14.75 -6.41 -8.44
C GLY A 249 -15.53 -7.32 -7.48
N ASP A 250 -14.94 -8.45 -7.12
CA ASP A 250 -15.56 -9.44 -6.23
C ASP A 250 -15.29 -9.13 -4.75
N ASN A 251 -14.76 -7.94 -4.42
CA ASN A 251 -14.26 -7.58 -3.08
C ASN A 251 -15.38 -7.23 -2.08
N ASP A 252 -16.45 -8.02 -2.03
CA ASP A 252 -17.67 -7.75 -1.28
C ASP A 252 -17.68 -8.27 0.17
N SER A 253 -16.58 -8.90 0.61
CA SER A 253 -16.49 -9.61 1.88
C SER A 253 -15.38 -9.06 2.77
N CYS A 254 -15.64 -8.95 4.07
CA CYS A 254 -14.70 -8.40 5.04
C CYS A 254 -13.81 -9.49 5.65
N ASN A 255 -12.52 -9.43 5.37
CA ASN A 255 -11.53 -10.40 5.88
C ASN A 255 -10.86 -9.87 7.15
N THR A 256 -11.40 -10.20 8.32
CA THR A 256 -10.88 -9.71 9.62
C THR A 256 -9.66 -10.49 10.12
N PRO A 257 -8.60 -9.82 10.64
CA PRO A 257 -7.41 -10.46 11.17
C PRO A 257 -7.65 -11.19 12.50
N ILE A 258 -6.74 -12.13 12.79
CA ILE A 258 -6.82 -13.16 13.85
C ILE A 258 -6.94 -12.58 15.26
N ASN A 259 -6.32 -11.43 15.54
CA ASN A 259 -6.24 -10.86 16.88
C ASN A 259 -7.31 -9.77 17.15
N GLY A 260 -8.34 -9.72 16.31
CA GLY A 260 -9.27 -8.59 16.29
C GLY A 260 -8.62 -7.34 15.68
N GLY A 261 -9.43 -6.31 15.48
CA GLY A 261 -9.09 -5.17 14.64
C GLY A 261 -9.87 -5.20 13.33
N HIS A 262 -9.69 -4.16 12.53
CA HIS A 262 -10.37 -4.01 11.26
C HIS A 262 -9.83 -5.02 10.24
N GLY A 263 -10.73 -5.62 9.46
CA GLY A 263 -10.43 -6.45 8.30
C GLY A 263 -10.16 -5.68 7.02
N THR A 264 -9.91 -6.42 5.95
CA THR A 264 -9.75 -5.87 4.59
C THR A 264 -10.77 -6.48 3.65
N CYS A 265 -11.43 -5.65 2.86
CA CYS A 265 -12.38 -6.06 1.83
C CYS A 265 -11.69 -6.87 0.73
N GLY A 266 -12.24 -8.03 0.42
CA GLY A 266 -11.69 -8.98 -0.55
C GLY A 266 -12.75 -10.00 -0.99
N PRO A 267 -12.39 -10.94 -1.88
CA PRO A 267 -13.35 -11.87 -2.45
C PRO A 267 -13.87 -12.92 -1.47
N SER A 268 -15.11 -13.36 -1.71
CA SER A 268 -15.74 -14.48 -0.98
C SER A 268 -14.96 -15.79 -1.17
N ALA A 269 -14.29 -16.30 -0.13
CA ALA A 269 -13.55 -17.57 -0.19
C ALA A 269 -14.39 -18.78 0.25
N SER A 270 -14.44 -19.83 -0.59
CA SER A 270 -15.15 -21.09 -0.30
C SER A 270 -14.29 -22.15 0.41
N GLY A 271 -12.97 -21.98 0.43
CA GLY A 271 -11.99 -22.86 1.07
C GLY A 271 -10.54 -22.37 0.91
N CYS A 272 -9.60 -23.01 1.61
CA CYS A 272 -8.20 -22.56 1.71
C CYS A 272 -7.44 -22.55 0.36
N SER A 273 -7.81 -23.42 -0.58
CA SER A 273 -7.22 -23.49 -1.93
C SER A 273 -7.57 -22.29 -2.82
N ASP A 274 -8.61 -21.54 -2.44
CA ASP A 274 -9.11 -20.40 -3.21
C ASP A 274 -8.44 -19.09 -2.77
N LEU A 275 -7.62 -19.13 -1.70
CA LEU A 275 -6.94 -17.95 -1.12
C LEU A 275 -5.59 -17.61 -1.81
N GLY A 276 -5.05 -18.49 -2.64
CA GLY A 276 -3.79 -18.26 -3.38
C GLY A 276 -2.51 -18.36 -2.52
N ASN A 277 -1.35 -18.08 -3.13
CA ASN A 277 -0.06 -18.00 -2.44
C ASN A 277 0.05 -16.65 -1.69
N GLY A 278 0.69 -16.62 -0.51
CA GLY A 278 0.97 -15.37 0.24
C GLY A 278 -0.03 -15.02 1.36
N VAL A 279 -0.97 -15.91 1.67
CA VAL A 279 -1.97 -15.71 2.74
C VAL A 279 -1.36 -15.84 4.13
N VAL A 280 -0.25 -16.58 4.24
CA VAL A 280 0.60 -16.69 5.42
C VAL A 280 2.04 -16.52 4.96
N VAL A 281 2.69 -15.46 5.41
CA VAL A 281 4.12 -15.23 5.17
C VAL A 281 4.85 -15.57 6.45
N LEU A 282 5.66 -16.64 6.42
CA LEU A 282 6.60 -16.94 7.49
C LEU A 282 7.81 -15.99 7.38
N PRO A 283 8.54 -15.71 8.46
CA PRO A 283 9.82 -15.00 8.35
C PRO A 283 10.82 -15.77 7.47
N GLU A 284 11.71 -15.05 6.79
CA GLU A 284 12.88 -15.68 6.16
C GLU A 284 13.66 -16.52 7.20
N PRO A 285 14.21 -17.69 6.84
CA PRO A 285 14.20 -18.32 5.52
C PRO A 285 12.99 -19.25 5.27
N PHE A 286 11.99 -19.27 6.17
CA PHE A 286 10.86 -20.20 6.12
C PHE A 286 9.73 -19.76 5.18
N ASP A 287 9.79 -18.51 4.72
CA ASP A 287 8.95 -17.93 3.67
C ASP A 287 9.04 -18.66 2.31
N GLN A 288 10.12 -19.42 2.07
CA GLN A 288 10.33 -20.27 0.89
C GLN A 288 9.20 -21.28 0.64
N VAL A 289 8.46 -21.66 1.68
CA VAL A 289 7.38 -22.65 1.63
C VAL A 289 6.09 -22.04 2.17
N THR A 290 5.05 -22.07 1.34
CA THR A 290 3.69 -21.60 1.69
C THR A 290 2.64 -22.73 1.55
N ASN A 291 3.12 -23.98 1.60
CA ASN A 291 2.28 -25.17 1.39
C ASN A 291 1.20 -25.28 2.48
N LEU A 292 -0.05 -25.33 2.04
CA LEU A 292 -1.18 -25.63 2.91
C LEU A 292 -1.27 -27.12 3.20
N CYS A 293 -1.82 -27.46 4.36
CA CYS A 293 -1.97 -28.83 4.83
C CYS A 293 -3.31 -29.01 5.57
N SER A 294 -3.76 -30.25 5.69
CA SER A 294 -4.91 -30.64 6.51
C SER A 294 -4.48 -31.51 7.71
N ASN A 295 -3.30 -32.12 7.64
CA ASN A 295 -2.65 -32.88 8.70
C ASN A 295 -1.13 -32.99 8.40
N ASP A 296 -0.36 -33.49 9.36
CA ASP A 296 1.10 -33.55 9.25
C ASP A 296 1.59 -34.46 8.09
N ASP A 297 0.80 -35.44 7.65
CA ASP A 297 1.20 -36.30 6.52
C ASP A 297 1.35 -35.49 5.21
N ASP A 298 0.58 -34.41 5.06
CA ASP A 298 0.66 -33.51 3.90
C ASP A 298 2.00 -32.76 3.85
N CYS A 299 2.72 -32.69 4.97
CA CYS A 299 3.97 -31.97 5.16
C CYS A 299 5.22 -32.88 5.16
N SER A 300 5.05 -34.20 5.06
CA SER A 300 6.10 -35.22 5.22
C SER A 300 7.35 -35.09 4.32
N ASN A 301 7.26 -34.39 3.20
CA ASN A 301 8.36 -34.22 2.24
C ASN A 301 8.55 -32.74 1.84
N ILE A 302 8.11 -31.84 2.71
CA ILE A 302 8.24 -30.41 2.52
C ILE A 302 9.44 -29.96 3.36
N SER A 303 10.36 -29.26 2.72
CA SER A 303 11.56 -28.72 3.33
C SER A 303 11.95 -27.42 2.65
N ILE A 304 12.70 -26.61 3.37
CA ILE A 304 13.35 -25.42 2.82
C ILE A 304 14.84 -25.67 2.61
N ASP A 305 15.44 -24.88 1.73
CA ASP A 305 16.89 -24.77 1.62
C ASP A 305 17.37 -23.84 2.75
N TYR A 306 17.91 -24.43 3.83
CA TYR A 306 18.41 -23.68 4.98
C TYR A 306 19.93 -23.50 4.88
N ASN A 307 20.38 -22.25 4.72
CA ASN A 307 21.80 -21.93 4.58
C ASN A 307 22.47 -21.76 5.95
N VAL A 308 22.97 -22.87 6.49
CA VAL A 308 23.76 -22.92 7.73
C VAL A 308 25.03 -22.07 7.60
N GLY A 309 25.62 -22.01 6.41
CA GLY A 309 26.77 -21.14 6.14
C GLY A 309 26.47 -19.66 6.38
N LYS A 310 25.32 -19.18 5.89
CA LYS A 310 24.82 -17.82 6.16
C LYS A 310 24.58 -17.62 7.65
N LEU A 311 23.88 -18.55 8.30
CA LEU A 311 23.65 -18.49 9.74
C LEU A 311 24.97 -18.34 10.53
N LEU A 312 25.98 -19.16 10.22
CA LEU A 312 27.28 -19.10 10.89
C LEU A 312 28.02 -17.79 10.60
N ARG A 313 27.91 -17.23 9.39
CA ARG A 313 28.44 -15.90 9.09
C ARG A 313 27.76 -14.83 9.94
N ASP A 314 26.44 -14.85 10.01
CA ASP A 314 25.66 -13.85 10.74
C ASP A 314 25.97 -13.91 12.25
N LEU A 315 26.16 -15.12 12.79
CA LEU A 315 26.52 -15.33 14.19
C LEU A 315 27.98 -14.98 14.53
N THR A 316 28.93 -15.23 13.62
CA THR A 316 30.37 -15.10 13.92
C THR A 316 31.04 -13.86 13.30
N GLY A 317 30.39 -13.22 12.32
CA GLY A 317 30.96 -12.17 11.49
C GLY A 317 32.07 -12.65 10.53
N LEU A 318 32.26 -13.96 10.36
CA LEU A 318 33.35 -14.52 9.56
C LEU A 318 32.93 -14.72 8.09
N GLU A 319 33.18 -13.72 7.26
CA GLU A 319 32.89 -13.77 5.81
C GLU A 319 33.58 -14.93 5.05
N ALA A 320 34.61 -15.55 5.66
CA ALA A 320 35.31 -16.70 5.08
C ALA A 320 34.49 -18.00 5.08
N ILE A 321 33.34 -18.03 5.77
CA ILE A 321 32.44 -19.18 5.80
C ILE A 321 31.60 -19.18 4.52
N GLY A 322 31.74 -20.23 3.71
CA GLY A 322 30.96 -20.45 2.49
C GLY A 322 29.50 -20.81 2.77
N ASP A 323 28.67 -20.77 1.74
CA ASP A 323 27.30 -21.27 1.83
C ASP A 323 27.29 -22.78 2.03
N ALA A 324 26.46 -23.22 2.97
CA ALA A 324 26.30 -24.60 3.35
C ALA A 324 24.81 -24.85 3.55
N VAL A 325 24.18 -25.49 2.57
CA VAL A 325 22.72 -25.62 2.50
C VAL A 325 22.30 -27.02 2.91
N ILE A 326 21.39 -27.10 3.87
CA ILE A 326 20.71 -28.34 4.27
C ILE A 326 19.24 -28.28 3.88
N GLN A 327 18.60 -29.44 3.81
CA GLN A 327 17.15 -29.55 3.74
C GLN A 327 16.59 -29.53 5.16
N TYR A 328 15.95 -28.43 5.55
CA TYR A 328 15.32 -28.31 6.86
C TYR A 328 13.83 -28.56 6.75
N SER A 329 13.28 -29.45 7.59
CA SER A 329 11.92 -29.98 7.42
C SER A 329 10.84 -28.96 7.83
N MET A 330 9.72 -28.97 7.08
CA MET A 330 8.50 -28.20 7.35
C MET A 330 7.36 -29.17 7.69
N HIS A 331 7.60 -30.10 8.61
CA HIS A 331 6.85 -31.35 8.74
C HIS A 331 5.56 -31.23 9.57
N ALA A 332 5.35 -30.12 10.27
CA ALA A 332 4.21 -29.93 11.14
C ALA A 332 3.11 -29.14 10.43
N CYS A 333 1.86 -29.60 10.52
CA CYS A 333 0.71 -28.93 9.93
C CYS A 333 -0.01 -28.07 10.97
N ALA A 334 0.32 -26.79 11.06
CA ALA A 334 -0.27 -25.91 12.06
C ALA A 334 -1.56 -25.25 11.59
N SER A 335 -2.58 -25.26 12.45
CA SER A 335 -3.89 -24.71 12.12
C SER A 335 -3.84 -23.19 12.09
N VAL A 336 -4.25 -22.61 10.97
CA VAL A 336 -4.47 -21.18 10.76
C VAL A 336 -5.96 -21.00 10.51
N THR A 337 -6.64 -20.27 11.40
CA THR A 337 -8.07 -20.00 11.22
C THR A 337 -8.26 -18.73 10.40
N VAL A 338 -8.88 -18.86 9.23
CA VAL A 338 -9.24 -17.76 8.34
C VAL A 338 -10.74 -17.49 8.48
N GLY A 339 -11.13 -16.27 8.82
CA GLY A 339 -12.54 -15.86 8.85
C GLY A 339 -13.07 -15.70 7.43
N THR A 340 -14.22 -16.31 7.12
CA THR A 340 -14.94 -16.07 5.85
C THR A 340 -16.43 -15.85 6.12
N GLY A 341 -16.94 -14.67 5.72
CA GLY A 341 -18.37 -14.34 5.56
C GLY A 341 -19.36 -15.11 6.45
N GLY A 342 -19.27 -14.92 7.77
CA GLY A 342 -20.18 -15.53 8.75
C GLY A 342 -19.74 -16.87 9.38
N GLY A 343 -18.51 -17.33 9.11
CA GLY A 343 -17.89 -18.50 9.74
C GLY A 343 -16.36 -18.42 9.79
N SER A 344 -15.73 -19.42 10.39
CA SER A 344 -14.28 -19.58 10.46
C SER A 344 -13.86 -20.87 9.77
N ILE A 345 -12.99 -20.79 8.77
CA ILE A 345 -12.36 -21.96 8.14
C ILE A 345 -11.00 -22.18 8.80
N SER A 346 -10.82 -23.33 9.46
CA SER A 346 -9.50 -23.75 9.95
C SER A 346 -8.73 -24.37 8.79
N CYS A 347 -7.75 -23.65 8.25
CA CYS A 347 -6.75 -24.16 7.32
C CYS A 347 -5.55 -24.71 8.10
N GLY A 348 -4.69 -25.50 7.47
CA GLY A 348 -3.36 -25.80 7.99
C GLY A 348 -2.29 -25.24 7.07
N VAL A 349 -1.13 -24.87 7.61
CA VAL A 349 0.09 -24.54 6.86
C VAL A 349 1.25 -25.41 7.35
N CYS A 350 2.08 -25.88 6.42
CA CYS A 350 3.28 -26.62 6.76
C CYS A 350 4.29 -25.65 7.39
N VAL A 351 4.71 -25.95 8.60
CA VAL A 351 5.62 -25.13 9.41
C VAL A 351 6.74 -26.01 9.96
N PRO A 352 7.89 -25.44 10.34
CA PRO A 352 8.98 -26.23 10.87
C PRO A 352 8.67 -26.76 12.27
N CYS A 353 7.83 -26.07 13.05
CA CYS A 353 7.48 -26.48 14.40
C CYS A 353 6.15 -25.89 14.92
N LYS A 354 5.59 -26.58 15.91
CA LYS A 354 4.53 -26.13 16.83
C LYS A 354 5.04 -26.13 18.27
N GLU A 355 5.92 -27.07 18.58
CA GLU A 355 6.61 -27.22 19.86
C GLU A 355 8.12 -27.43 19.66
N ASP A 356 8.90 -27.30 20.72
CA ASP A 356 10.37 -27.37 20.64
C ASP A 356 10.87 -28.72 20.10
N ASP A 357 10.18 -29.81 20.44
CA ASP A 357 10.52 -31.17 19.99
C ASP A 357 10.39 -31.36 18.47
N ASP A 358 9.67 -30.46 17.78
CA ASP A 358 9.59 -30.47 16.32
C ASP A 358 10.89 -29.91 15.69
N CYS A 359 11.63 -29.05 16.40
CA CYS A 359 12.86 -28.48 15.86
C CYS A 359 14.00 -29.50 15.89
N THR A 360 14.65 -29.66 14.73
CA THR A 360 15.79 -30.56 14.59
C THR A 360 17.08 -29.78 14.72
N ASP A 361 17.90 -30.17 15.70
CA ASP A 361 19.24 -29.61 15.89
C ASP A 361 20.09 -29.74 14.63
N ILE A 362 20.89 -28.71 14.35
CA ILE A 362 21.74 -28.66 13.17
C ILE A 362 23.13 -29.15 13.55
N ASP A 363 23.54 -30.28 12.98
CA ASP A 363 24.91 -30.77 13.10
C ASP A 363 25.83 -30.03 12.13
N VAL A 364 26.72 -29.20 12.68
CA VAL A 364 27.65 -28.41 11.87
C VAL A 364 28.70 -29.30 11.20
N ASP A 365 28.97 -30.49 11.73
CA ASP A 365 29.93 -31.43 11.13
C ASP A 365 29.44 -31.95 9.77
N ASP A 366 28.12 -32.06 9.58
CA ASP A 366 27.52 -32.50 8.32
C ASP A 366 27.74 -31.50 7.18
N VAL A 367 27.88 -30.21 7.51
CA VAL A 367 28.06 -29.12 6.54
C VAL A 367 29.46 -28.52 6.54
N ALA A 368 30.34 -28.94 7.44
CA ALA A 368 31.67 -28.35 7.63
C ALA A 368 32.53 -28.37 6.35
N GLY A 369 32.35 -29.38 5.50
CA GLY A 369 33.07 -29.47 4.22
C GLY A 369 32.70 -28.35 3.24
N ASP A 370 31.43 -28.00 3.18
CA ASP A 370 30.90 -26.95 2.28
C ASP A 370 31.10 -25.56 2.91
N ALA A 371 30.86 -25.44 4.22
CA ALA A 371 31.01 -24.20 4.98
C ALA A 371 32.48 -23.71 5.05
N PHE A 372 33.46 -24.61 5.21
CA PHE A 372 34.86 -24.24 5.41
C PHE A 372 35.78 -24.64 4.24
N GLY A 373 35.27 -25.39 3.27
CA GLY A 373 36.02 -25.84 2.09
C GLY A 373 37.06 -26.95 2.38
N PRO A 374 37.74 -27.46 1.33
CA PRO A 374 38.58 -28.65 1.41
C PRO A 374 39.91 -28.47 2.18
N LEU A 375 40.40 -27.23 2.29
CA LEU A 375 41.54 -26.90 3.17
C LEU A 375 41.07 -26.54 4.59
N GLY A 376 39.81 -26.11 4.73
CA GLY A 376 39.15 -25.85 6.00
C GLY A 376 38.86 -27.13 6.75
N ALA A 377 38.42 -28.25 6.16
CA ALA A 377 38.04 -29.46 6.92
C ALA A 377 39.08 -29.99 7.94
N ILE A 378 40.39 -29.75 7.75
CA ILE A 378 41.43 -30.14 8.74
C ILE A 378 41.63 -29.05 9.81
N GLY A 379 41.43 -27.78 9.47
CA GLY A 379 41.48 -26.64 10.39
C GLY A 379 40.14 -26.31 11.06
N ALA A 380 39.03 -26.74 10.48
CA ALA A 380 37.65 -26.52 10.88
C ALA A 380 37.35 -27.39 12.08
N ALA A 381 37.82 -28.63 12.16
CA ALA A 381 37.74 -29.40 13.41
C ALA A 381 38.38 -28.62 14.58
N LEU A 382 39.53 -27.97 14.37
CA LEU A 382 40.19 -27.18 15.41
C LEU A 382 39.48 -25.84 15.70
N LEU A 383 38.90 -25.21 14.68
CA LEU A 383 38.14 -23.96 14.79
C LEU A 383 36.76 -24.19 15.43
N LEU A 384 36.10 -25.29 15.07
CA LEU A 384 34.84 -25.78 15.64
C LEU A 384 35.10 -26.22 17.08
N ASP A 385 36.17 -26.97 17.37
CA ASP A 385 36.58 -27.27 18.75
C ASP A 385 36.85 -25.99 19.58
N GLN A 386 37.30 -24.91 18.94
CA GLN A 386 37.58 -23.64 19.60
C GLN A 386 36.31 -22.77 19.79
N LEU A 387 35.30 -22.93 18.93
CA LEU A 387 34.06 -22.17 18.94
C LEU A 387 32.94 -22.87 19.74
N PHE A 388 32.80 -24.18 19.54
CA PHE A 388 31.80 -25.06 20.16
C PHE A 388 32.35 -25.86 21.35
N GLY A 389 33.68 -25.86 21.55
CA GLY A 389 34.33 -26.68 22.57
C GLY A 389 34.52 -28.13 22.10
N ALA A 390 35.05 -28.99 22.98
CA ALA A 390 35.27 -30.42 22.69
C ALA A 390 33.99 -31.28 22.74
N ASN A 391 32.81 -30.65 22.66
CA ASN A 391 31.51 -31.30 22.72
C ASN A 391 30.94 -31.44 21.29
N ASP A 392 29.79 -32.09 21.15
CA ASP A 392 29.10 -32.23 19.87
C ASP A 392 28.84 -30.85 19.23
N HIS A 393 29.17 -30.67 17.96
CA HIS A 393 29.04 -29.41 17.22
C HIS A 393 27.59 -29.17 16.75
N LEU A 394 26.65 -29.29 17.69
CA LEU A 394 25.23 -29.09 17.47
C LEU A 394 24.88 -27.62 17.70
N ILE A 395 24.14 -27.04 16.75
CA ILE A 395 23.38 -25.83 17.00
C ILE A 395 22.00 -26.29 17.47
N HIS A 396 21.73 -26.07 18.75
CA HIS A 396 20.43 -26.40 19.31
C HIS A 396 19.38 -25.42 18.79
N MET A 397 18.23 -25.96 18.39
CA MET A 397 17.12 -25.18 17.82
C MET A 397 15.92 -25.24 18.77
N PHE A 398 15.12 -24.19 18.82
CA PHE A 398 13.83 -24.21 19.53
C PHE A 398 12.74 -23.59 18.70
N CYS A 399 11.49 -23.89 19.06
CA CYS A 399 10.34 -23.36 18.36
C CYS A 399 10.01 -21.97 18.90
N GLN A 400 10.37 -20.93 18.17
CA GLN A 400 9.94 -19.57 18.49
C GLN A 400 8.51 -19.36 17.99
N PRO A 401 7.52 -19.16 18.89
CA PRO A 401 6.13 -18.95 18.47
C PRO A 401 6.02 -17.67 17.65
N VAL A 402 5.32 -17.74 16.52
CA VAL A 402 5.04 -16.57 15.68
C VAL A 402 3.59 -16.13 15.89
N ALA A 403 2.63 -17.06 15.76
CA ALA A 403 1.23 -16.82 16.09
C ALA A 403 0.44 -18.14 16.27
N GLY A 404 -0.58 -18.14 17.13
CA GLY A 404 -1.43 -19.32 17.34
C GLY A 404 -0.62 -20.55 17.77
N ASP A 405 -0.81 -21.66 17.05
CA ASP A 405 -0.12 -22.93 17.28
C ASP A 405 1.08 -23.14 16.33
N TYR A 406 1.63 -22.09 15.71
CA TYR A 406 2.78 -22.21 14.79
C TYR A 406 3.96 -21.34 15.19
N GLY A 407 5.16 -21.89 14.97
CA GLY A 407 6.42 -21.22 15.21
C GLY A 407 7.44 -21.46 14.10
N VAL A 408 8.59 -20.79 14.25
CA VAL A 408 9.77 -21.00 13.42
C VAL A 408 10.89 -21.58 14.27
N CYS A 409 11.66 -22.51 13.70
CA CYS A 409 12.83 -23.03 14.38
C CYS A 409 13.96 -22.02 14.29
N VAL A 410 14.40 -21.51 15.44
CA VAL A 410 15.52 -20.58 15.53
C VAL A 410 16.58 -21.14 16.47
N PRO A 411 17.85 -20.75 16.30
CA PRO A 411 18.91 -21.20 17.20
C PRO A 411 18.66 -20.74 18.65
N CYS A 412 18.98 -21.61 19.61
CA CYS A 412 18.99 -21.26 21.03
C CYS A 412 19.89 -20.02 21.27
N PRO A 413 19.54 -19.10 22.19
CA PRO A 413 20.32 -17.87 22.44
C PRO A 413 21.80 -18.09 22.75
N THR A 414 22.15 -19.24 23.35
CA THR A 414 23.55 -19.60 23.64
C THR A 414 24.17 -20.55 22.62
N LEU A 415 23.41 -21.00 21.60
CA LEU A 415 23.75 -21.95 20.52
C LEU A 415 24.16 -23.37 20.97
N LEU A 416 24.97 -23.45 22.04
CA LEU A 416 25.69 -24.63 22.52
C LEU A 416 24.96 -25.39 23.64
N ASN A 417 23.92 -24.80 24.21
CA ASN A 417 23.14 -25.45 25.25
C ASN A 417 21.77 -25.77 24.69
N ASP A 418 21.37 -27.03 24.89
CA ASP A 418 20.04 -27.52 24.63
C ASP A 418 19.03 -26.67 25.40
N CYS A 419 18.21 -25.93 24.65
CA CYS A 419 17.10 -25.18 25.21
C CYS A 419 15.75 -25.93 25.06
N THR A 420 15.76 -27.14 24.48
CA THR A 420 14.63 -28.05 24.33
C THR A 420 14.41 -28.88 25.60
N GLY A 421 13.97 -28.16 26.63
CA GLY A 421 13.44 -28.69 27.88
C GLY A 421 12.52 -27.69 28.57
N GLY A 422 12.15 -26.63 27.84
CA GLY A 422 11.44 -25.45 28.32
C GLY A 422 10.16 -25.21 27.52
N GLY A 423 9.31 -26.24 27.41
CA GLY A 423 8.02 -26.12 26.74
C GLY A 423 7.10 -25.12 27.44
N GLY A 424 6.91 -23.97 26.79
CA GLY A 424 5.62 -23.34 26.51
C GLY A 424 4.77 -22.80 27.67
N GLY A 425 4.50 -21.49 27.62
CA GLY A 425 3.26 -20.95 28.19
C GLY A 425 3.36 -19.50 28.63
N GLY A 426 2.88 -18.58 27.80
CA GLY A 426 2.47 -17.26 28.29
C GLY A 426 1.51 -17.43 29.46
N GLY A 427 1.86 -16.85 30.60
CA GLY A 427 1.03 -16.88 31.79
C GLY A 427 1.39 -15.72 32.70
N GLY A 428 0.41 -14.87 32.97
CA GLY A 428 0.40 -14.05 34.20
C GLY A 428 0.34 -14.95 35.43
N GLY A 429 1.41 -15.69 35.69
CA GLY A 429 1.65 -16.41 36.92
C GLY A 429 2.01 -15.39 37.98
N SER A 430 1.19 -15.29 39.02
CA SER A 430 1.51 -14.54 40.23
C SER A 430 2.68 -15.23 40.94
N CYS A 431 3.90 -15.07 40.42
CA CYS A 431 5.10 -15.34 41.18
C CYS A 431 5.10 -14.40 42.39
N ASP A 432 5.40 -14.95 43.56
CA ASP A 432 5.36 -14.17 44.80
C ASP A 432 6.31 -12.95 44.74
N HIS A 433 7.36 -13.04 43.91
CA HIS A 433 8.30 -11.97 43.59
C HIS A 433 9.09 -12.29 42.29
N ASP A 434 9.87 -11.31 41.84
CA ASP A 434 10.78 -11.41 40.70
C ASP A 434 12.04 -12.25 41.01
N VAL A 435 12.73 -12.76 39.98
CA VAL A 435 13.96 -13.57 40.09
C VAL A 435 15.11 -12.83 40.79
N CYS A 436 15.04 -11.49 40.82
CA CYS A 436 16.03 -10.64 41.48
C CYS A 436 15.65 -10.19 42.89
N THR A 437 14.58 -10.73 43.43
CA THR A 437 14.15 -10.46 44.80
C THR A 437 14.19 -11.75 45.61
N ALA A 438 14.84 -11.75 46.77
CA ALA A 438 14.80 -12.88 47.68
C ALA A 438 13.40 -13.06 48.31
N GLY A 439 12.93 -14.31 48.47
CA GLY A 439 11.64 -14.62 49.06
C GLY A 439 11.28 -16.11 49.08
N GLY A 440 10.02 -16.41 48.78
CA GLY A 440 9.53 -17.79 48.68
C GLY A 440 10.19 -18.53 47.52
N PRO A 441 10.18 -19.88 47.50
CA PRO A 441 10.71 -20.61 46.36
C PRO A 441 9.96 -20.20 45.07
N LEU A 442 10.70 -19.86 44.01
CA LEU A 442 10.13 -19.67 42.68
C LEU A 442 10.07 -21.00 41.97
N THR A 443 9.02 -21.20 41.17
CA THR A 443 8.89 -22.43 40.37
C THR A 443 9.51 -22.20 38.99
N PRO A 444 9.92 -23.26 38.27
CA PRO A 444 10.48 -23.13 36.92
C PRO A 444 9.56 -22.36 35.95
N GLU A 445 8.24 -22.38 36.19
CA GLU A 445 7.23 -21.68 35.41
C GLU A 445 7.22 -20.15 35.65
N CYS A 446 8.02 -19.62 36.60
CA CYS A 446 8.16 -18.19 36.84
C CYS A 446 9.04 -17.46 35.81
N GLY A 447 9.71 -18.19 34.93
CA GLY A 447 10.50 -17.62 33.84
C GLY A 447 11.72 -18.47 33.52
N SER A 448 12.32 -18.24 32.34
CA SER A 448 13.48 -18.99 31.86
C SER A 448 14.65 -18.95 32.84
N CYS A 449 14.94 -17.76 33.40
CA CYS A 449 15.96 -17.63 34.42
C CYS A 449 15.62 -18.39 35.72
N ALA A 450 14.35 -18.39 36.15
CA ALA A 450 13.93 -19.18 37.30
C ALA A 450 14.18 -20.67 37.07
N ALA A 451 13.80 -21.18 35.90
CA ALA A 451 14.07 -22.56 35.49
C ALA A 451 15.57 -22.90 35.46
N THR A 452 16.41 -22.01 34.92
CA THR A 452 17.87 -22.17 34.90
C THR A 452 18.43 -22.32 36.31
N ILE A 453 18.00 -21.49 37.27
CA ILE A 453 18.49 -21.57 38.65
C ILE A 453 17.93 -22.80 39.37
N CYS A 454 16.67 -23.20 39.11
CA CYS A 454 16.12 -24.45 39.63
C CYS A 454 16.94 -25.68 39.22
N ASN A 455 17.44 -25.69 37.98
CA ASN A 455 18.27 -26.77 37.46
C ASN A 455 19.68 -26.75 38.05
N LEU A 456 20.18 -25.56 38.41
CA LEU A 456 21.49 -25.39 39.04
C LEU A 456 21.46 -25.73 40.55
N ASP A 457 20.41 -25.29 41.24
CA ASP A 457 20.23 -25.48 42.67
C ASP A 457 18.74 -25.72 43.02
N ASP A 458 18.39 -26.99 43.21
CA ASP A 458 17.05 -27.43 43.60
C ASP A 458 16.56 -26.78 44.90
N PHE A 459 17.45 -26.28 45.76
CA PHE A 459 17.08 -25.55 46.97
C PHE A 459 16.27 -24.28 46.65
N CYS A 460 16.61 -23.58 45.57
CA CYS A 460 15.97 -22.34 45.15
C CYS A 460 14.48 -22.51 44.82
N CYS A 461 14.09 -23.71 44.39
CA CYS A 461 12.75 -23.99 43.87
C CYS A 461 11.93 -24.94 44.74
N SER A 462 12.56 -25.60 45.71
CA SER A 462 11.89 -26.50 46.66
C SER A 462 11.85 -25.96 48.10
N ASN A 463 12.72 -25.02 48.46
CA ASN A 463 12.84 -24.52 49.83
C ASN A 463 12.69 -23.00 49.93
N SER A 464 13.58 -22.23 49.29
CA SER A 464 13.54 -20.76 49.34
C SER A 464 14.40 -20.12 48.27
N TRP A 465 13.96 -18.97 47.77
CA TRP A 465 14.74 -18.12 46.87
C TRP A 465 15.55 -17.12 47.70
N ASP A 466 16.79 -17.45 48.06
CA ASP A 466 17.65 -16.60 48.91
C ASP A 466 18.74 -15.86 48.11
N ASP A 467 19.64 -15.16 48.80
CA ASP A 467 20.71 -14.39 48.16
C ASP A 467 21.68 -15.26 47.34
N VAL A 468 21.76 -16.57 47.62
CA VAL A 468 22.55 -17.51 46.81
C VAL A 468 21.81 -17.78 45.50
N CYS A 469 20.49 -17.94 45.53
CA CYS A 469 19.66 -18.06 44.34
C CYS A 469 19.75 -16.81 43.45
N VAL A 470 19.69 -15.61 44.05
CA VAL A 470 19.90 -14.35 43.32
C VAL A 470 21.33 -14.25 42.78
N GLY A 471 22.34 -14.71 43.53
CA GLY A 471 23.72 -14.77 43.04
C GLY A 471 23.88 -15.72 41.84
N HIS A 472 23.16 -16.85 41.82
CA HIS A 472 23.13 -17.73 40.67
C HIS A 472 22.49 -17.07 39.44
N VAL A 473 21.49 -16.20 39.62
CA VAL A 473 20.90 -15.41 38.51
C VAL A 473 21.95 -14.52 37.85
N GLU A 474 22.76 -13.81 38.64
CA GLU A 474 23.84 -12.95 38.13
C GLU A 474 24.88 -13.70 37.30
N GLU A 475 25.16 -14.95 37.66
CA GLU A 475 26.19 -15.75 37.01
C GLU A 475 25.67 -16.55 35.81
N ASN A 476 24.35 -16.87 35.77
CA ASN A 476 23.82 -17.89 34.87
C ASN A 476 22.63 -17.43 34.01
N CYS A 477 22.13 -16.21 34.18
CA CYS A 477 21.03 -15.67 33.37
C CYS A 477 21.47 -14.48 32.51
N ALA A 478 20.96 -14.41 31.28
CA ALA A 478 21.17 -13.27 30.39
C ALA A 478 20.48 -12.02 30.98
N GLY A 479 21.27 -10.96 31.21
CA GLY A 479 20.81 -9.72 31.85
C GLY A 479 21.04 -9.65 33.36
N GLY A 480 21.39 -10.78 34.00
CA GLY A 480 21.63 -10.88 35.45
C GLY A 480 20.49 -10.29 36.28
N CYS A 481 20.79 -9.93 37.53
CA CYS A 481 19.92 -9.11 38.37
C CYS A 481 20.26 -7.63 38.31
N GLY A 482 20.66 -7.19 37.11
CA GLY A 482 20.95 -5.81 36.74
C GLY A 482 19.76 -4.84 36.81
N GLY A 483 18.67 -5.21 37.48
CA GLY A 483 17.70 -4.31 38.09
C GLY A 483 18.08 -3.99 39.54
N GLY A 484 19.17 -3.25 39.71
CA GLY A 484 19.51 -2.57 40.97
C GLY A 484 20.31 -3.37 42.00
N GLY A 485 21.65 -3.34 41.89
CA GLY A 485 22.49 -3.62 43.06
C GLY A 485 23.91 -4.14 42.88
N GLY A 486 24.56 -3.94 41.73
CA GLY A 486 25.97 -4.36 41.53
C GLY A 486 26.80 -3.46 40.61
N GLY A 487 26.29 -2.28 40.29
CA GLY A 487 26.86 -1.27 39.41
C GLY A 487 25.74 -0.27 39.12
N ASN A 488 26.02 1.02 39.17
CA ASN A 488 25.01 2.04 38.88
C ASN A 488 24.71 2.01 37.37
N CYS A 489 23.91 1.06 36.88
CA CYS A 489 23.43 1.07 35.50
C CYS A 489 21.94 1.36 35.54
N HIS A 490 21.53 2.43 34.87
CA HIS A 490 20.14 2.81 34.63
C HIS A 490 20.04 3.31 33.19
N ASP A 491 18.85 3.73 32.75
CA ASP A 491 18.68 4.32 31.42
C ASP A 491 19.63 5.52 31.24
N GLN A 492 20.42 5.51 30.17
CA GLN A 492 21.38 6.57 29.85
C GLN A 492 20.69 7.90 29.48
N CYS A 493 19.42 7.84 29.12
CA CYS A 493 18.59 9.00 28.80
C CYS A 493 17.87 9.60 30.01
N GLU A 494 18.05 9.02 31.20
CA GLU A 494 17.46 9.53 32.44
C GLU A 494 18.54 9.98 33.43
N ALA A 495 18.37 11.19 33.98
CA ALA A 495 19.24 11.67 35.05
C ALA A 495 19.07 10.83 36.32
N GLY A 496 20.18 10.51 36.98
CA GLY A 496 20.23 9.63 38.14
C GLY A 496 21.59 9.55 38.83
N ALA A 497 21.85 8.37 39.42
CA ALA A 497 23.10 8.10 40.13
C ALA A 497 24.27 7.95 39.12
N ALA A 498 25.50 8.24 39.54
CA ALA A 498 26.65 8.18 38.62
C ALA A 498 26.75 6.82 37.92
N MET A 499 26.72 6.77 36.59
CA MET A 499 26.58 5.51 35.86
C MET A 499 27.91 4.75 35.75
N ASN A 500 27.92 3.41 35.76
CA ASN A 500 29.16 2.64 35.59
C ASN A 500 29.58 2.65 34.10
N ALA A 501 30.88 2.85 33.83
CA ALA A 501 31.42 2.77 32.47
C ALA A 501 31.15 1.42 31.78
N SER A 502 30.88 0.35 32.54
CA SER A 502 30.52 -0.95 31.98
C SER A 502 29.05 -1.09 31.53
N CYS A 503 28.20 -0.07 31.73
CA CYS A 503 26.78 -0.18 31.42
C CYS A 503 26.49 -0.24 29.91
N SER A 504 27.26 0.50 29.10
CA SER A 504 27.23 0.40 27.64
C SER A 504 28.53 0.96 27.06
N ALA A 505 28.81 0.66 25.79
CA ALA A 505 29.96 1.27 25.08
C ALA A 505 29.81 2.80 24.98
N CYS A 506 28.58 3.28 24.86
CA CYS A 506 28.21 4.69 24.91
C CYS A 506 28.58 5.32 26.26
N VAL A 507 28.06 4.76 27.36
CA VAL A 507 28.33 5.22 28.72
C VAL A 507 29.83 5.17 29.03
N SER A 508 30.54 4.14 28.57
CA SER A 508 32.00 4.07 28.69
C SER A 508 32.71 5.26 28.03
N SER A 509 32.21 5.74 26.90
CA SER A 509 32.80 6.87 26.16
C SER A 509 32.53 8.19 26.87
N ILE A 510 31.31 8.37 27.40
CA ILE A 510 30.93 9.51 28.25
C ILE A 510 31.76 9.52 29.54
N CYS A 511 31.87 8.40 30.25
CA CYS A 511 32.71 8.29 31.45
C CYS A 511 34.19 8.64 31.22
N ALA A 512 34.68 8.40 30.00
CA ALA A 512 36.05 8.73 29.62
C ALA A 512 36.21 10.22 29.28
N ALA A 513 35.16 10.87 28.76
CA ALA A 513 35.11 12.28 28.43
C ALA A 513 34.82 13.15 29.67
N ASP A 514 33.75 12.83 30.40
CA ASP A 514 33.39 13.42 31.68
C ASP A 514 33.36 12.38 32.82
N PRO A 515 34.45 12.27 33.60
CA PRO A 515 34.49 11.43 34.78
C PRO A 515 33.43 11.76 35.85
N PHE A 516 32.83 12.96 35.82
CA PHE A 516 31.75 13.34 36.72
C PHE A 516 30.53 12.42 36.57
N CYS A 517 30.18 12.08 35.34
CA CYS A 517 29.04 11.23 34.99
C CYS A 517 29.11 9.85 35.65
N CYS A 518 30.32 9.37 35.92
CA CYS A 518 30.54 8.00 36.39
C CYS A 518 31.20 7.90 37.76
N GLN A 519 31.58 9.03 38.35
CA GLN A 519 32.13 9.11 39.71
C GLN A 519 31.27 9.92 40.67
N THR A 520 30.41 10.82 40.15
CA THR A 520 29.65 11.76 40.98
C THR A 520 28.13 11.63 40.78
N SER A 521 27.63 11.87 39.57
CA SER A 521 26.20 11.73 39.24
C SER A 521 26.00 11.72 37.73
N TRP A 522 24.97 11.03 37.26
CA TRP A 522 24.52 11.09 35.88
C TRP A 522 23.46 12.19 35.80
N ASP A 523 23.83 13.43 35.53
CA ASP A 523 22.88 14.56 35.50
C ASP A 523 22.46 14.94 34.08
N ASP A 524 21.69 16.02 33.92
CA ASP A 524 21.22 16.50 32.60
C ASP A 524 22.38 16.82 31.65
N THR A 525 23.57 17.15 32.17
CA THR A 525 24.76 17.33 31.34
C THR A 525 25.23 15.97 30.81
N CYS A 526 25.27 14.94 31.66
CA CYS A 526 25.60 13.57 31.24
C CYS A 526 24.59 13.00 30.23
N VAL A 527 23.31 13.31 30.38
CA VAL A 527 22.27 12.97 29.39
C VAL A 527 22.53 13.70 28.07
N SER A 528 22.84 15.01 28.09
CA SER A 528 23.19 15.75 26.87
C SER A 528 24.49 15.28 26.20
N GLU A 529 25.41 14.71 26.98
CA GLU A 529 26.62 14.09 26.44
C GLU A 529 26.31 12.78 25.70
N VAL A 530 25.18 12.11 25.99
CA VAL A 530 24.72 10.96 25.19
C VAL A 530 24.47 11.35 23.74
N ASP A 531 23.88 12.52 23.50
CA ASP A 531 23.63 12.97 22.14
C ASP A 531 24.94 13.19 21.37
N THR A 532 25.99 13.64 22.06
CA THR A 532 27.30 13.92 21.45
C THR A 532 28.18 12.69 21.28
N PHE A 533 28.17 11.77 22.25
CA PHE A 533 29.09 10.63 22.30
C PHE A 533 28.48 9.33 21.80
N CYS A 534 27.16 9.29 21.61
CA CYS A 534 26.40 8.08 21.34
C CYS A 534 25.41 8.27 20.20
N ASP A 535 25.77 9.08 19.21
CA ASP A 535 25.03 9.26 17.95
C ASP A 535 23.53 9.57 18.16
N GLY A 536 23.20 10.44 19.12
CA GLY A 536 21.81 10.84 19.36
C GLY A 536 20.91 9.79 20.00
N GLN A 537 21.47 8.80 20.71
CA GLN A 537 20.69 7.71 21.35
C GLN A 537 19.61 8.15 22.34
N CYS A 538 19.61 9.42 22.78
CA CYS A 538 18.57 9.98 23.64
C CYS A 538 17.68 11.02 22.93
N ALA A 539 17.87 11.25 21.64
CA ALA A 539 16.98 12.08 20.84
C ALA A 539 15.55 11.52 20.87
N GLY A 540 14.57 12.37 21.13
CA GLY A 540 13.15 12.00 21.20
C GLY A 540 12.63 11.37 22.51
N THR A 541 13.46 11.03 23.51
CA THR A 541 12.94 10.39 24.74
C THR A 541 12.32 11.35 25.77
N GLY A 542 12.57 12.66 25.64
CA GLY A 542 11.92 13.70 26.45
C GLY A 542 10.76 14.42 25.75
N CYS A 543 10.65 14.28 24.43
CA CYS A 543 9.72 15.00 23.58
C CYS A 543 8.49 14.14 23.21
N SER A 544 7.39 14.78 22.83
CA SER A 544 6.16 14.05 22.45
C SER A 544 6.28 13.27 21.14
N HIS A 545 7.27 13.62 20.30
CA HIS A 545 7.73 12.90 19.11
C HIS A 545 9.16 13.36 18.79
N SER A 546 9.77 12.75 17.76
CA SER A 546 11.11 13.08 17.29
C SER A 546 11.19 14.53 16.76
N GLU A 547 12.33 15.18 16.99
CA GLU A 547 12.66 16.52 16.47
C GLU A 547 12.80 16.55 14.95
N CYS A 548 13.05 15.39 14.32
CA CYS A 548 13.12 15.27 12.87
C CYS A 548 11.76 14.88 12.24
N GLU A 549 10.73 14.67 13.05
CA GLU A 549 9.38 14.32 12.59
C GLU A 549 8.42 15.49 12.74
N GLN A 550 7.57 15.69 11.73
CA GLN A 550 6.51 16.70 11.80
C GLN A 550 5.41 16.25 12.76
N GLY A 551 4.85 17.17 13.52
CA GLY A 551 3.82 16.87 14.49
C GLY A 551 3.35 18.10 15.25
N GLY A 552 2.65 17.86 16.36
CA GLY A 552 2.25 18.94 17.26
C GLY A 552 3.46 19.69 17.82
N PRO A 553 3.28 20.88 18.41
CA PRO A 553 4.40 21.66 18.93
C PRO A 553 5.16 20.87 20.01
N LEU A 554 6.49 20.78 19.87
CA LEU A 554 7.33 20.16 20.90
C LEU A 554 7.50 21.13 22.08
N ALA A 555 7.53 20.58 23.29
CA ALA A 555 7.65 21.37 24.50
C ALA A 555 9.09 21.94 24.62
N ASP A 556 9.20 23.26 24.76
CA ASP A 556 10.47 23.92 25.05
C ASP A 556 11.17 23.27 26.27
N GLY A 557 12.43 22.88 26.09
CA GLY A 557 13.21 22.13 27.07
C GLY A 557 13.04 20.61 27.05
N CYS A 558 12.23 20.03 26.15
CA CYS A 558 12.10 18.57 26.04
C CYS A 558 13.38 17.91 25.50
N SER A 559 14.16 18.65 24.71
CA SER A 559 15.57 18.39 24.42
C SER A 559 16.35 19.68 24.31
N SER A 560 17.68 19.57 24.35
CA SER A 560 18.58 20.71 24.13
C SER A 560 18.37 21.31 22.72
N CYS A 561 18.15 20.45 21.72
CA CYS A 561 17.87 20.91 20.37
C CYS A 561 16.52 21.60 20.23
N VAL A 562 15.45 21.04 20.82
CA VAL A 562 14.15 21.72 20.82
C VAL A 562 14.27 23.09 21.48
N THR A 563 15.04 23.22 22.56
CA THR A 563 15.30 24.53 23.19
C THR A 563 15.94 25.52 22.21
N ASP A 564 17.00 25.09 21.50
CA ASP A 564 17.71 25.94 20.54
C ASP A 564 16.82 26.31 19.33
N VAL A 565 15.96 25.39 18.87
CA VAL A 565 14.96 25.63 17.81
C VAL A 565 13.85 26.57 18.31
N CYS A 566 13.29 26.36 19.50
CA CYS A 566 12.27 27.24 20.09
C CYS A 566 12.79 28.68 20.28
N ASP A 567 14.06 28.84 20.62
CA ASP A 567 14.72 30.14 20.78
C ASP A 567 14.94 30.84 19.43
N ALA A 568 15.16 30.07 18.35
CA ALA A 568 15.29 30.57 16.99
C ALA A 568 13.93 30.90 16.35
N ASP A 569 12.99 29.96 16.43
CA ASP A 569 11.61 30.07 15.97
C ASP A 569 10.59 29.65 17.04
N PRO A 570 9.98 30.63 17.75
CA PRO A 570 8.92 30.37 18.71
C PRO A 570 7.68 29.69 18.10
N PHE A 571 7.49 29.68 16.78
CA PHE A 571 6.39 28.97 16.13
C PHE A 571 6.45 27.46 16.45
N CYS A 572 7.64 26.86 16.40
CA CYS A 572 7.87 25.43 16.55
C CYS A 572 7.37 24.85 17.89
N CYS A 573 7.33 25.69 18.93
CA CYS A 573 7.02 25.25 20.29
C CYS A 573 5.72 25.85 20.83
N ASN A 574 5.12 26.80 20.11
CA ASN A 574 3.86 27.43 20.50
C ASN A 574 2.70 27.09 19.57
N THR A 575 2.99 26.68 18.32
CA THR A 575 1.96 26.48 17.30
C THR A 575 2.01 25.06 16.75
N ASP A 576 3.10 24.68 16.08
CA ASP A 576 3.22 23.38 15.42
C ASP A 576 4.69 23.06 15.11
N TRP A 577 5.04 21.78 15.06
CA TRP A 577 6.37 21.33 14.66
C TRP A 577 6.33 20.86 13.20
N ASP A 578 6.47 21.79 12.26
CA ASP A 578 6.35 21.51 10.82
C ASP A 578 7.69 21.20 10.14
N ALA A 579 7.69 21.04 8.80
CA ALA A 579 8.89 20.76 8.02
C ALA A 579 9.98 21.84 8.17
N THR A 580 9.60 23.09 8.45
CA THR A 580 10.56 24.17 8.76
C THR A 580 11.22 23.91 10.10
N CYS A 581 10.45 23.54 11.13
CA CYS A 581 10.96 23.20 12.46
C CYS A 581 11.91 22.01 12.44
N ALA A 582 11.58 20.95 11.69
CA ALA A 582 12.47 19.81 11.50
C ALA A 582 13.76 20.21 10.73
N GLY A 583 13.65 21.06 9.70
CA GLY A 583 14.80 21.59 8.97
C GLY A 583 15.67 22.55 9.81
N GLU A 584 15.08 23.27 10.74
CA GLU A 584 15.80 24.09 11.73
C GLU A 584 16.50 23.21 12.77
N ALA A 585 15.88 22.13 13.23
CA ALA A 585 16.53 21.14 14.10
C ALA A 585 17.77 20.52 13.42
N ASP A 586 17.68 20.24 12.11
CA ASP A 586 18.83 19.83 11.31
C ASP A 586 19.91 20.91 11.26
N SER A 587 19.53 22.13 10.90
CA SER A 587 20.47 23.23 10.66
C SER A 587 21.15 23.76 11.92
N ILE A 588 20.43 23.78 13.03
CA ILE A 588 20.86 24.37 14.31
C ILE A 588 21.64 23.34 15.12
N CYS A 589 21.11 22.11 15.20
CA CYS A 589 21.63 21.09 16.09
C CYS A 589 22.43 20.00 15.37
N GLY A 590 22.36 19.94 14.03
CA GLY A 590 23.02 18.89 13.24
C GLY A 590 22.49 17.50 13.53
N LEU A 591 21.30 17.39 14.14
CA LEU A 591 20.75 16.12 14.62
C LEU A 591 20.09 15.33 13.50
N CYS A 592 19.47 16.00 12.55
CA CYS A 592 18.90 15.34 11.37
C CYS A 592 19.94 15.20 10.24
N ALA A 593 21.22 15.49 10.52
CA ALA A 593 22.33 15.50 9.57
C ALA A 593 22.85 14.08 9.33
N GLY A 594 21.92 13.22 8.93
CA GLY A 594 22.11 11.87 8.46
C GLY A 594 21.09 11.52 7.38
N GLY A 595 20.71 12.48 6.52
CA GLY A 595 19.88 12.20 5.35
C GLY A 595 18.62 11.39 5.68
N GLY A 596 17.93 11.77 6.75
CA GLY A 596 16.65 11.19 7.08
C GLY A 596 15.62 11.75 6.13
N CYS A 597 15.09 10.91 5.28
CA CYS A 597 13.86 11.22 4.57
C CYS A 597 12.73 11.51 5.59
N ALA A 598 11.73 12.29 5.18
CA ALA A 598 10.61 12.67 6.05
C ALA A 598 9.88 11.45 6.67
N HIS A 599 10.07 10.28 6.05
CA HIS A 599 9.84 8.95 6.61
C HIS A 599 10.80 7.97 5.91
N ASP A 600 10.83 6.72 6.39
CA ASP A 600 11.58 5.60 5.82
C ASP A 600 11.18 5.34 4.36
N GLU A 601 12.17 5.15 3.48
CA GLU A 601 11.99 4.94 2.03
C GLU A 601 11.35 3.59 1.69
N CYS A 602 11.37 2.63 2.61
CA CYS A 602 10.71 1.33 2.51
C CYS A 602 9.27 1.36 3.04
N GLN A 603 8.75 2.54 3.41
CA GLN A 603 7.37 2.73 3.83
C GLN A 603 6.66 3.79 3.00
N VAL A 604 5.36 3.60 2.82
CA VAL A 604 4.51 4.58 2.13
C VAL A 604 4.34 5.84 2.99
N GLY A 605 4.27 7.01 2.36
CA GLY A 605 4.12 8.28 3.06
C GLY A 605 4.01 9.49 2.14
N GLY A 606 4.32 10.66 2.70
CA GLY A 606 4.36 11.91 1.92
C GLY A 606 5.45 11.87 0.84
N PRO A 607 5.44 12.79 -0.14
CA PRO A 607 6.53 12.85 -1.10
C PRO A 607 7.87 13.09 -0.36
N LEU A 608 8.89 12.31 -0.71
CA LEU A 608 10.22 12.47 -0.13
C LEU A 608 11.04 13.49 -0.93
N ASP A 609 11.92 14.22 -0.25
CA ASP A 609 12.85 15.14 -0.92
C ASP A 609 13.90 14.31 -1.69
N GLU A 610 14.11 14.59 -2.98
CA GLU A 610 15.10 13.85 -3.78
C GLU A 610 16.53 13.90 -3.24
N ALA A 611 16.84 14.89 -2.42
CA ALA A 611 18.13 15.05 -1.76
C ALA A 611 18.19 14.42 -0.36
N CYS A 612 17.08 13.89 0.18
CA CYS A 612 17.07 13.34 1.53
C CYS A 612 17.96 12.11 1.66
N SER A 613 17.96 11.22 0.65
CA SER A 613 18.89 10.10 0.62
C SER A 613 19.28 9.70 -0.80
N GLY A 614 20.31 8.85 -0.91
CA GLY A 614 20.67 8.24 -2.18
C GLY A 614 19.59 7.29 -2.72
N CYS A 615 18.75 6.74 -1.85
CA CYS A 615 17.60 5.92 -2.21
C CYS A 615 16.49 6.80 -2.79
N ALA A 616 16.08 7.85 -2.05
CA ALA A 616 15.10 8.83 -2.51
C ALA A 616 15.50 9.41 -3.86
N GLY A 617 16.72 9.95 -3.99
CA GLY A 617 17.19 10.51 -5.26
C GLY A 617 17.22 9.51 -6.42
N ALA A 618 17.44 8.22 -6.16
CA ALA A 618 17.38 7.18 -7.19
C ALA A 618 15.94 6.90 -7.64
N VAL A 619 15.01 6.75 -6.70
CA VAL A 619 13.58 6.52 -6.98
C VAL A 619 12.97 7.77 -7.64
N CYS A 620 13.19 8.97 -7.09
CA CYS A 620 12.75 10.24 -7.69
C CYS A 620 13.24 10.44 -9.13
N GLY A 621 14.43 9.92 -9.45
CA GLY A 621 15.05 10.01 -10.76
C GLY A 621 14.40 9.10 -11.81
N GLU A 622 13.80 7.99 -11.37
CA GLU A 622 13.06 7.06 -12.22
C GLU A 622 11.56 7.42 -12.26
N ASP A 623 10.96 7.71 -11.10
CA ASP A 623 9.60 8.19 -10.96
C ASP A 623 9.51 9.50 -10.16
N SER A 624 9.31 10.61 -10.88
CA SER A 624 9.14 11.94 -10.31
C SER A 624 7.88 12.07 -9.44
N PHE A 625 6.90 11.18 -9.55
CA PHE A 625 5.68 11.18 -8.75
C PHE A 625 6.01 11.01 -7.26
N CYS A 626 6.98 10.15 -6.95
CA CYS A 626 7.43 9.83 -5.58
C CYS A 626 7.88 11.04 -4.77
N CYS A 627 8.29 12.11 -5.45
CA CYS A 627 8.97 13.26 -4.82
C CYS A 627 8.27 14.58 -5.10
N THR A 628 7.17 14.54 -5.85
CA THR A 628 6.32 15.71 -6.14
C THR A 628 4.88 15.55 -5.67
N ASN A 629 4.39 14.31 -5.54
CA ASN A 629 3.01 14.03 -5.16
C ASN A 629 2.93 13.17 -3.90
N GLN A 630 3.45 11.94 -3.93
CA GLN A 630 3.36 11.00 -2.81
C GLN A 630 4.37 9.86 -2.97
N TRP A 631 4.92 9.37 -1.85
CA TRP A 631 5.69 8.14 -1.80
C TRP A 631 4.74 6.95 -1.57
N ASP A 632 4.19 6.37 -2.63
CA ASP A 632 3.17 5.31 -2.55
C ASP A 632 3.76 3.88 -2.62
N SER A 633 2.91 2.85 -2.71
CA SER A 633 3.35 1.45 -2.77
C SER A 633 4.20 1.12 -4.01
N MET A 634 4.03 1.87 -5.10
CA MET A 634 4.91 1.72 -6.26
C MET A 634 6.28 2.33 -5.97
N CYS A 635 6.35 3.50 -5.32
CA CYS A 635 7.62 4.09 -4.89
C CYS A 635 8.40 3.17 -3.94
N VAL A 636 7.71 2.47 -3.03
CA VAL A 636 8.32 1.45 -2.15
C VAL A 636 8.81 0.24 -2.97
N SER A 637 8.01 -0.25 -3.93
CA SER A 637 8.43 -1.36 -4.81
C SER A 637 9.64 -0.98 -5.69
N GLU A 638 9.74 0.28 -6.09
CA GLU A 638 10.88 0.83 -6.83
C GLU A 638 12.12 0.99 -5.94
N ALA A 639 11.92 1.38 -4.68
CA ALA A 639 12.97 1.39 -3.67
C ALA A 639 13.53 -0.02 -3.44
N GLU A 640 12.70 -1.03 -3.20
CA GLU A 640 13.11 -2.44 -3.05
C GLU A 640 13.84 -3.00 -4.28
N ALA A 641 13.47 -2.55 -5.48
CA ALA A 641 14.13 -2.95 -6.72
C ALA A 641 15.48 -2.23 -6.96
N SER A 642 15.77 -1.16 -6.22
CA SER A 642 16.95 -0.32 -6.40
C SER A 642 18.11 -0.80 -5.54
N ALA A 643 19.25 -1.08 -6.18
CA ALA A 643 20.49 -1.45 -5.47
C ALA A 643 21.06 -0.30 -4.59
N SER A 644 20.48 0.90 -4.67
CA SER A 644 20.87 2.07 -3.88
C SER A 644 20.04 2.23 -2.59
N CYS A 645 19.04 1.37 -2.40
CA CYS A 645 18.11 1.35 -1.28
C CYS A 645 18.26 0.03 -0.52
N PRO A 646 18.67 0.02 0.76
CA PRO A 646 18.60 -1.16 1.60
C PRO A 646 17.19 -1.29 2.19
N CYS A 647 16.25 -1.63 1.30
CA CYS A 647 15.00 -2.31 1.62
C CYS A 647 15.23 -3.80 1.25
#